data_AF-A0A3D5NYW2-F1
#
_entry.id   AF-A0A3D5NYW2-F1
#
_cell.length_a   1.000
_cell.length_b   1.000
_cell.length_c   1.000
_cell.angle_alpha   90.00
_cell.angle_beta   90.00
_cell.angle_gamma   90.00
#
_symmetry.space_group_name_H-M   'P 1'
#
loop_
_entity.id
_entity.type
_entity.pdbx_description
1 polymer ?
#
loop_
_entity_poly.entity_id
_entity_poly.type
_entity_poly.pdbx_seq_one_letter_code
_entity_poly.pdbx_strand_id
1 'polypeptide(L)'
;DSEIPEWYRDWQAAKMMNPDTILPLIDPTTGEAIQTSANDWWYANGQLDTEDKNFNGVLDDGEDLNGNNILDSEDADRNKALTTYNMFDREPWIDRTSYLVTGGFTHTLSAKTYYEIKAATFNTSSTNNVIERVNEDRNYNNILDAGEDLNGNGVLDAYNGNDSIWGFDDSKDMFHDANNNDYVDESERDWNNDGVIDDTDKANWIHWVDFPVDEGFTYHRSFYGVGPHNPYTYNRDHWHEDQKVTNTFKGDLTSQMNVNHKVNTGFEYKGYDLYYHDTPDRYGYAEEYRVKPWEMALYINDKMEFPGIIVNLGLRWEWFDPKQEHPGDVSDPTWTSEDYGDWYGTGTNVAYNPAQAANYVHELREIKDPQKSATTTRFAPRLGVSYPITDRDMLYFNYGRYYQRPRLDYLFRNIAYNMGGGFPIVGDPNLGPELTTSYEIGVRHQFKSEIMIEAKGFYKDIFGLTDTRPIYWSVSDWYTTYFNADYGRVRGFELSLVKRPPSWFYGEVNYTFSIAKGKASAVSQGYLTEWSGGIVPTFESFLDWDQTHTFSGNMNFRYAGFLTSFVVSAGSGTRYTKPGQGRLIVNNTESLPPTARTDLRISYTQNMGPTDATVFMLATNIFDRTNILNVSDIEWYDVYRTYNDQYKNGSLTYDEYLALVDSDNDGKPDYNKTHPEMGSDLDPSVYADGRRFQVGVSFSF
;
A
#
# COMPACT_ATOMS: atom_id res chain seq x y z
N ASP A 1 24.85 17.68 -25.81
CA ASP A 1 24.29 18.87 -26.50
C ASP A 1 22.93 18.58 -27.12
N SER A 2 21.88 18.71 -26.31
CA SER A 2 20.57 19.18 -26.78
C SER A 2 19.80 19.60 -25.54
N GLU A 3 19.90 20.89 -25.22
CA GLU A 3 19.12 21.56 -24.18
C GLU A 3 17.62 21.29 -24.40
N ILE A 4 16.95 20.93 -23.30
CA ILE A 4 15.50 20.79 -23.25
C ILE A 4 14.90 22.20 -23.43
N PRO A 5 13.95 22.41 -24.36
CA PRO A 5 13.35 23.72 -24.60
C PRO A 5 12.62 24.26 -23.37
N GLU A 6 12.75 25.56 -23.13
CA GLU A 6 12.19 26.32 -22.00
C GLU A 6 10.67 26.12 -21.84
N TRP A 7 9.93 25.98 -22.95
CA TRP A 7 8.48 25.70 -22.91
C TRP A 7 8.12 24.33 -22.32
N TYR A 8 9.04 23.35 -22.33
CA TYR A 8 8.84 22.04 -21.72
C TYR A 8 9.08 22.05 -20.20
N ARG A 9 9.93 22.96 -19.70
CA ARG A 9 10.08 23.26 -18.26
C ARG A 9 8.83 23.98 -17.72
N ASP A 10 8.30 24.94 -18.47
CA ASP A 10 7.07 25.66 -18.09
C ASP A 10 5.83 24.74 -18.11
N TRP A 11 5.79 23.76 -19.02
CA TRP A 11 4.71 22.77 -19.08
C TRP A 11 4.77 21.73 -17.93
N GLN A 12 5.96 21.37 -17.44
CA GLN A 12 6.13 20.55 -16.24
C GLN A 12 5.68 21.30 -14.97
N ALA A 13 6.06 22.57 -14.82
CA ALA A 13 5.66 23.42 -13.70
C ALA A 13 4.14 23.64 -13.64
N ALA A 14 3.46 23.74 -14.79
CA ALA A 14 2.00 23.89 -14.85
C ALA A 14 1.22 22.62 -14.48
N LYS A 15 1.87 21.44 -14.47
CA LYS A 15 1.24 20.16 -14.11
C LYS A 15 1.41 19.80 -12.62
N MET A 16 2.29 20.51 -11.93
CA MET A 16 2.55 20.40 -10.48
C MET A 16 1.60 21.27 -9.64
N MET A 17 0.74 22.08 -10.26
CA MET A 17 -0.36 22.75 -9.55
C MET A 17 -1.54 21.78 -9.34
N ASN A 18 -1.81 21.49 -8.08
CA ASN A 18 -2.97 20.75 -7.57
C ASN A 18 -4.30 21.27 -8.19
N PRO A 19 -5.30 20.43 -8.54
CA PRO A 19 -6.57 20.89 -9.10
C PRO A 19 -7.48 21.65 -8.11
N ASP A 20 -7.13 21.73 -6.83
CA ASP A 20 -7.96 22.33 -5.78
C ASP A 20 -7.72 23.83 -5.58
N THR A 21 -7.75 24.61 -6.66
CA THR A 21 -7.95 26.06 -6.51
C THR A 21 -9.41 26.35 -6.19
N ILE A 22 -9.75 26.30 -4.90
CA ILE A 22 -11.00 26.85 -4.36
C ILE A 22 -10.97 28.36 -4.61
N LEU A 23 -11.90 28.86 -5.41
CA LEU A 23 -12.13 30.30 -5.57
C LEU A 23 -12.55 30.89 -4.21
N PRO A 24 -12.06 32.08 -3.83
CA PRO A 24 -12.37 32.67 -2.53
C PRO A 24 -13.88 32.92 -2.38
N LEU A 25 -14.41 32.63 -1.19
CA LEU A 25 -15.75 33.04 -0.78
C LEU A 25 -15.80 34.58 -0.72
N ILE A 26 -16.68 35.16 -1.52
CA ILE A 26 -16.92 36.61 -1.58
C ILE A 26 -18.11 36.92 -0.68
N ASP A 27 -17.97 37.92 0.20
CA ASP A 27 -19.08 38.45 0.97
C ASP A 27 -20.13 39.05 0.02
N PRO A 28 -21.37 38.53 -0.02
CA PRO A 28 -22.38 38.95 -0.99
C PRO A 28 -22.96 40.35 -0.71
N THR A 29 -22.63 40.97 0.41
CA THR A 29 -23.02 42.35 0.75
C THR A 29 -21.94 43.39 0.44
N THR A 30 -20.66 43.02 0.46
CA THR A 30 -19.54 43.96 0.29
C THR A 30 -18.72 43.72 -0.98
N GLY A 31 -18.77 42.51 -1.54
CA GLY A 31 -18.04 42.15 -2.78
C GLY A 31 -16.54 41.94 -2.58
N GLU A 32 -16.05 41.94 -1.34
CA GLU A 32 -14.65 41.70 -1.00
C GLU A 32 -14.39 40.23 -0.67
N ALA A 33 -13.16 39.77 -0.93
CA ALA A 33 -12.71 38.42 -0.59
C ALA A 33 -12.54 38.33 0.93
N ILE A 34 -13.13 37.30 1.55
CA ILE A 34 -12.91 37.04 2.98
C ILE A 34 -11.48 36.51 3.13
N GLN A 35 -10.56 37.33 3.66
CA GLN A 35 -9.23 36.87 4.05
C GLN A 35 -9.34 36.09 5.36
N THR A 36 -9.33 34.76 5.26
CA THR A 36 -8.92 33.88 6.36
C THR A 36 -7.45 33.52 6.15
N SER A 37 -6.58 33.89 7.08
CA SER A 37 -5.15 33.57 7.05
C SER A 37 -4.92 32.06 7.16
N ALA A 38 -4.01 31.53 6.35
CA ALA A 38 -3.72 30.10 6.16
C ALA A 38 -3.02 29.39 7.34
N ASN A 39 -2.91 30.02 8.52
CA ASN A 39 -2.05 29.54 9.61
C ASN A 39 -2.77 29.02 10.87
N ASP A 40 -4.10 28.92 10.90
CA ASP A 40 -4.86 28.35 12.05
C ASP A 40 -5.26 26.86 11.82
N TRP A 41 -4.42 26.08 11.14
CA TRP A 41 -4.78 24.69 10.79
C TRP A 41 -4.20 23.65 11.75
N TRP A 42 -3.22 24.00 12.58
CA TRP A 42 -2.54 23.00 13.43
C TRP A 42 -3.16 22.86 14.83
N TYR A 43 -3.80 23.90 15.37
CA TYR A 43 -4.31 23.88 16.76
C TYR A 43 -5.80 24.18 16.91
N ALA A 44 -6.46 24.77 15.90
CA ALA A 44 -7.91 24.93 15.79
C ALA A 44 -8.63 25.32 17.10
N ASN A 45 -8.04 26.21 17.90
CA ASN A 45 -8.58 26.62 19.21
C ASN A 45 -9.30 27.98 19.16
N GLY A 46 -9.34 28.63 17.99
CA GLY A 46 -10.07 29.87 17.77
C GLY A 46 -9.46 31.11 18.43
N GLN A 47 -8.15 31.13 18.73
CA GLN A 47 -7.42 32.32 19.17
C GLN A 47 -6.30 32.68 18.18
N LEU A 48 -6.16 33.98 17.90
CA LEU A 48 -5.03 34.56 17.16
C LEU A 48 -3.91 34.87 18.17
N ASP A 49 -2.82 34.12 18.13
CA ASP A 49 -1.64 34.25 19.00
C ASP A 49 -0.39 34.67 18.21
N THR A 50 -0.53 35.77 17.47
CA THR A 50 0.62 36.49 16.89
C THR A 50 0.61 37.93 17.38
N GLU A 51 1.45 38.21 18.38
CA GLU A 51 1.67 39.56 18.90
C GLU A 51 2.56 40.40 17.97
N ASP A 52 3.46 39.77 17.18
CA ASP A 52 4.32 40.45 16.20
C ASP A 52 3.56 40.82 14.91
N LYS A 53 2.93 41.99 14.90
CA LYS A 53 2.14 42.45 13.75
C LYS A 53 2.99 42.89 12.57
N ASN A 54 4.27 43.16 12.81
CA ASN A 54 5.14 43.77 11.83
C ASN A 54 6.35 42.89 11.44
N PHE A 55 6.42 41.69 12.00
CA PHE A 55 7.36 40.60 11.69
C PHE A 55 8.82 40.99 11.91
N ASN A 56 9.10 41.86 12.89
CA ASN A 56 10.46 42.31 13.19
C ASN A 56 11.12 41.52 14.33
N GLY A 57 10.40 40.60 14.97
CA GLY A 57 10.88 39.79 16.10
C GLY A 57 11.10 40.58 17.39
N VAL A 58 10.54 41.78 17.51
CA VAL A 58 10.66 42.68 18.67
C VAL A 58 9.27 43.07 19.15
N LEU A 59 9.02 42.94 20.46
CA LEU A 59 7.76 43.39 21.05
C LEU A 59 7.66 44.92 21.02
N ASP A 60 6.88 45.47 20.08
CA ASP A 60 6.63 46.90 19.97
C ASP A 60 5.44 47.36 20.84
N ASP A 61 5.38 48.66 21.10
CA ASP A 61 4.30 49.28 21.89
C ASP A 61 2.93 49.02 21.23
N GLY A 62 2.08 48.22 21.88
CA GLY A 62 0.74 47.86 21.40
C GLY A 62 0.62 46.45 20.80
N GLU A 63 1.71 45.69 20.82
CA GLU A 63 1.77 44.29 20.43
C GLU A 63 1.59 43.33 21.63
N ASP A 64 1.93 43.77 22.86
CA ASP A 64 1.71 43.02 24.11
C ASP A 64 0.21 42.96 24.46
N LEU A 65 -0.52 42.02 23.87
CA LEU A 65 -1.98 41.91 23.99
C LEU A 65 -2.39 41.33 25.34
N ASN A 66 -1.52 40.56 25.99
CA ASN A 66 -1.81 39.91 27.27
C ASN A 66 -1.06 40.50 28.49
N GLY A 67 -0.15 41.46 28.28
CA GLY A 67 0.51 42.26 29.30
C GLY A 67 1.66 41.56 30.01
N ASN A 68 2.26 40.52 29.41
CA ASN A 68 3.33 39.73 30.00
C ASN A 68 4.74 40.26 29.65
N ASN A 69 4.86 41.29 28.80
CA ASN A 69 6.11 41.81 28.24
C ASN A 69 6.97 40.76 27.51
N ILE A 70 6.35 39.78 26.87
CA ILE A 70 6.97 38.73 26.06
C ILE A 70 6.28 38.77 24.70
N LEU A 71 7.03 38.62 23.60
CA LEU A 71 6.45 38.50 22.26
C LEU A 71 5.91 37.09 22.08
N ASP A 72 4.60 36.92 22.24
CA ASP A 72 3.96 35.62 22.07
C ASP A 72 3.68 35.39 20.57
N SER A 73 4.68 34.82 19.89
CA SER A 73 4.56 34.19 18.58
C SER A 73 5.63 33.10 18.46
N GLU A 74 5.20 31.84 18.59
CA GLU A 74 6.01 30.61 18.47
C GLU A 74 7.50 30.75 18.92
N ASP A 75 7.79 31.18 20.15
CA ASP A 75 9.12 31.04 20.80
C ASP A 75 9.13 29.75 21.64
N ALA A 76 9.10 28.60 20.97
CA ALA A 76 8.95 27.28 21.60
C ALA A 76 10.14 26.90 22.50
N ASP A 77 11.33 27.46 22.25
CA ASP A 77 12.56 27.19 23.01
C ASP A 77 12.96 28.31 24.01
N ARG A 78 12.16 29.38 24.10
CA ARG A 78 12.26 30.50 25.08
C ARG A 78 13.55 31.30 24.95
N ASN A 79 14.05 31.44 23.73
CA ASN A 79 15.30 32.14 23.45
C ASN A 79 15.10 33.63 23.08
N LYS A 80 13.84 34.11 23.04
CA LYS A 80 13.43 35.48 22.67
C LYS A 80 13.58 35.81 21.19
N ALA A 81 13.55 34.78 20.33
CA ALA A 81 13.39 34.91 18.89
C ALA A 81 12.20 34.07 18.42
N LEU A 82 11.66 34.38 17.25
CA LEU A 82 10.69 33.51 16.57
C LEU A 82 11.35 32.14 16.34
N THR A 83 10.76 31.07 16.87
CA THR A 83 11.14 29.71 16.50
C THR A 83 10.66 29.46 15.08
N THR A 84 11.52 29.73 14.10
CA THR A 84 11.32 29.26 12.73
C THR A 84 11.49 27.75 12.71
N TYR A 85 10.40 27.00 12.89
CA TYR A 85 10.37 25.59 12.52
C TYR A 85 10.38 25.47 10.99
N ASN A 86 11.56 25.50 10.38
CA ASN A 86 11.71 25.17 8.97
C ASN A 86 11.90 23.65 8.84
N MET A 87 10.85 22.87 9.14
CA MET A 87 10.86 21.41 9.00
C MET A 87 10.00 20.89 7.84
N PHE A 88 9.44 21.78 7.01
CA PHE A 88 8.46 21.39 5.97
C PHE A 88 8.77 21.84 4.53
N ASP A 89 9.97 22.32 4.21
CA ASP A 89 10.43 22.38 2.82
C ASP A 89 10.96 21.01 2.32
N ARG A 90 10.33 19.91 2.75
CA ARG A 90 10.65 18.56 2.27
C ARG A 90 9.86 18.31 1.01
N GLU A 91 10.48 18.50 -0.15
CA GLU A 91 9.92 17.96 -1.39
C GLU A 91 10.61 16.63 -1.68
N PRO A 92 10.00 15.47 -1.32
CA PRO A 92 10.60 14.18 -1.60
C PRO A 92 10.71 14.02 -3.13
N TRP A 93 11.94 13.91 -3.62
CA TRP A 93 12.18 13.62 -5.01
C TRP A 93 12.02 12.13 -5.24
N ILE A 94 10.92 11.75 -5.89
CA ILE A 94 10.59 10.35 -6.17
C ILE A 94 10.71 10.12 -7.67
N ASP A 95 11.71 9.36 -8.10
CA ASP A 95 11.78 8.83 -9.46
C ASP A 95 11.22 7.40 -9.48
N ARG A 96 10.24 7.17 -10.36
CA ARG A 96 9.61 5.87 -10.55
C ARG A 96 9.66 5.50 -12.01
N THR A 97 10.37 4.41 -12.30
CA THR A 97 10.38 3.84 -13.64
C THR A 97 9.68 2.49 -13.66
N SER A 98 8.89 2.25 -14.70
CA SER A 98 8.38 0.91 -14.96
C SER A 98 8.31 0.65 -16.45
N TYR A 99 8.71 -0.55 -16.87
CA TYR A 99 8.58 -0.97 -18.25
C TYR A 99 8.32 -2.47 -18.35
N LEU A 100 7.57 -2.84 -19.39
CA LEU A 100 7.32 -4.22 -19.78
C LEU A 100 7.78 -4.41 -21.22
N VAL A 101 8.77 -5.27 -21.42
CA VAL A 101 9.13 -5.77 -22.75
C VAL A 101 8.61 -7.19 -22.87
N THR A 102 7.82 -7.46 -23.90
CA THR A 102 7.28 -8.80 -24.17
C THR A 102 7.48 -9.17 -25.63
N GLY A 103 7.87 -10.42 -25.87
CA GLY A 103 8.02 -11.02 -27.19
C GLY A 103 7.36 -12.39 -27.23
N GLY A 104 6.73 -12.71 -28.35
CA GLY A 104 6.05 -13.98 -28.54
C GLY A 104 6.25 -14.52 -29.95
N PHE A 105 6.38 -15.84 -30.05
CA PHE A 105 6.47 -16.57 -31.31
C PHE A 105 5.44 -17.70 -31.30
N THR A 106 4.58 -17.73 -32.33
CA THR A 106 3.61 -18.82 -32.53
C THR A 106 3.95 -19.54 -33.82
N HIS A 107 3.98 -20.88 -33.78
CA HIS A 107 4.19 -21.72 -34.95
C HIS A 107 3.12 -22.81 -35.04
N THR A 108 2.43 -22.81 -36.17
CA THR A 108 1.43 -23.80 -36.52
C THR A 108 2.09 -25.00 -37.22
N LEU A 109 2.23 -26.12 -36.50
CA LEU A 109 2.78 -27.36 -37.04
C LEU A 109 1.80 -28.08 -37.98
N SER A 110 0.50 -27.94 -37.71
CA SER A 110 -0.59 -28.43 -38.57
C SER A 110 -1.87 -27.67 -38.30
N ALA A 111 -2.93 -27.91 -39.08
CA ALA A 111 -4.26 -27.34 -38.82
C ALA A 111 -4.84 -27.67 -37.43
N LYS A 112 -4.27 -28.65 -36.73
CA LYS A 112 -4.73 -29.14 -35.41
C LYS A 112 -3.72 -28.93 -34.29
N THR A 113 -2.51 -28.49 -34.58
CA THR A 113 -1.42 -28.40 -33.60
C THR A 113 -0.60 -27.14 -33.82
N TYR A 114 -0.42 -26.36 -32.75
CA TYR A 114 0.46 -25.21 -32.73
C TYR A 114 1.14 -25.09 -31.37
N TYR A 115 2.30 -24.45 -31.35
CA TYR A 115 2.94 -24.05 -30.11
C TYR A 115 3.20 -22.55 -30.10
N GLU A 116 3.28 -22.01 -28.89
CA GLU A 116 3.54 -20.61 -28.61
C GLU A 116 4.66 -20.51 -27.57
N ILE A 117 5.63 -19.64 -27.80
CA ILE A 117 6.70 -19.33 -26.85
C ILE A 117 6.60 -17.83 -26.56
N LYS A 118 6.60 -17.46 -25.29
CA LYS A 118 6.60 -16.07 -24.82
C LYS A 118 7.76 -15.84 -23.87
N ALA A 119 8.37 -14.68 -24.01
CA ALA A 119 9.31 -14.15 -23.04
C ALA A 119 8.88 -12.73 -22.67
N ALA A 120 8.96 -12.39 -21.40
CA ALA A 120 8.67 -11.05 -20.92
C ALA A 120 9.63 -10.65 -19.80
N THR A 121 10.05 -9.40 -19.82
CA THR A 121 10.81 -8.77 -18.74
C THR A 121 10.00 -7.58 -18.25
N PHE A 122 9.64 -7.61 -16.97
CA PHE A 122 8.99 -6.51 -16.28
C PHE A 122 9.95 -5.94 -15.26
N ASN A 123 10.14 -4.63 -15.27
CA ASN A 123 10.97 -3.90 -14.31
C ASN A 123 10.12 -2.81 -13.66
N THR A 124 10.23 -2.70 -12.35
CA THR A 124 9.82 -1.52 -11.58
C THR A 124 10.99 -1.06 -10.73
N SER A 125 11.32 0.22 -10.79
CA SER A 125 12.25 0.86 -9.86
C SER A 125 11.59 2.07 -9.21
N SER A 126 11.91 2.30 -7.94
CA SER A 126 11.65 3.55 -7.23
C SER A 126 12.94 3.97 -6.55
N THR A 127 13.34 5.22 -6.75
CA THR A 127 14.38 5.87 -5.95
C THR A 127 13.74 7.11 -5.34
N ASN A 128 13.87 7.25 -4.04
CA ASN A 128 13.43 8.42 -3.32
C ASN A 128 14.66 9.10 -2.75
N ASN A 129 14.69 10.42 -2.83
CA ASN A 129 15.67 11.26 -2.18
C ASN A 129 15.00 12.39 -1.42
N VAL A 130 15.72 12.96 -0.46
CA VAL A 130 15.23 14.06 0.35
C VAL A 130 16.06 15.27 0.05
N ILE A 131 15.41 16.30 -0.47
CA ILE A 131 16.04 17.59 -0.71
C ILE A 131 15.71 18.44 0.51
N GLU A 132 16.73 18.83 1.28
CA GLU A 132 16.56 19.67 2.47
C GLU A 132 17.60 20.80 2.49
N ARG A 133 17.10 22.04 2.60
CA ARG A 133 17.94 23.23 2.75
C ARG A 133 18.56 23.27 4.15
N VAL A 134 19.88 23.17 4.23
CA VAL A 134 20.61 23.34 5.48
C VAL A 134 20.86 24.82 5.79
N ASN A 135 20.67 25.21 7.05
CA ASN A 135 21.15 26.48 7.59
C ASN A 135 22.31 26.21 8.54
N GLU A 136 23.53 26.51 8.10
CA GLU A 136 24.73 26.36 8.93
C GLU A 136 24.87 27.49 9.95
N ASP A 137 24.30 28.67 9.68
CA ASP A 137 24.30 29.83 10.59
C ASP A 137 23.28 29.65 11.72
N ARG A 138 23.63 28.80 12.69
CA ARG A 138 22.73 28.40 13.80
C ARG A 138 22.43 29.54 14.75
N ASN A 139 23.35 30.50 14.87
CA ASN A 139 23.24 31.62 15.79
C ASN A 139 22.98 32.97 15.07
N TYR A 140 22.81 32.94 13.74
CA TYR A 140 22.47 34.07 12.88
C TYR A 140 23.48 35.22 12.91
N ASN A 141 24.75 34.93 13.21
CA ASN A 141 25.81 35.94 13.31
C ASN A 141 26.56 36.16 11.97
N ASN A 142 26.24 35.38 10.94
CA ASN A 142 26.90 35.37 9.63
C ASN A 142 28.42 35.07 9.68
N ILE A 143 28.87 34.30 10.66
CA ILE A 143 30.24 33.84 10.86
C ILE A 143 30.19 32.32 11.01
N LEU A 144 31.07 31.60 10.31
CA LEU A 144 31.20 30.15 10.50
C LEU A 144 31.85 29.84 11.86
N ASP A 145 31.05 29.43 12.84
CA ASP A 145 31.54 28.99 14.14
C ASP A 145 31.90 27.49 14.15
N ALA A 146 32.65 27.08 15.18
CA ALA A 146 33.05 25.69 15.34
C ALA A 146 31.82 24.79 15.56
N GLY A 147 31.60 23.84 14.64
CA GLY A 147 30.44 22.92 14.66
C GLY A 147 29.25 23.39 13.82
N GLU A 148 29.38 24.52 13.12
CA GLU A 148 28.39 25.01 12.14
C GLU A 148 28.71 24.54 10.72
N ASP A 149 29.97 24.22 10.42
CA ASP A 149 30.44 23.63 9.16
C ASP A 149 29.97 22.17 9.04
N LEU A 150 28.72 21.97 8.63
CA LEU A 150 28.07 20.66 8.58
C LEU A 150 28.59 19.83 7.40
N ASN A 151 29.00 20.49 6.33
CA ASN A 151 29.51 19.89 5.11
C ASN A 151 31.05 19.93 5.00
N GLY A 152 31.72 20.54 5.98
CA GLY A 152 33.17 20.65 6.07
C GLY A 152 33.82 21.55 5.01
N ASN A 153 33.06 22.36 4.26
CA ASN A 153 33.56 23.16 3.14
C ASN A 153 34.29 24.43 3.60
N GLY A 154 34.23 24.76 4.89
CA GLY A 154 34.85 25.94 5.46
C GLY A 154 34.19 27.26 5.04
N VAL A 155 32.98 27.20 4.49
CA VAL A 155 32.10 28.30 4.07
C VAL A 155 30.83 28.24 4.92
N LEU A 156 30.26 29.39 5.27
CA LEU A 156 28.99 29.43 5.98
C LEU A 156 27.83 29.35 4.98
N ASP A 157 27.11 28.25 4.98
CA ASP A 157 25.92 28.05 4.15
C ASP A 157 24.65 28.52 4.89
N ALA A 158 24.43 29.84 4.86
CA ALA A 158 23.24 30.47 5.45
C ALA A 158 21.97 30.24 4.60
N TYR A 159 20.82 30.09 5.25
CA TYR A 159 19.54 29.89 4.58
C TYR A 159 19.20 31.04 3.61
N ASN A 160 18.86 30.70 2.37
CA ASN A 160 18.34 31.64 1.38
C ASN A 160 17.34 30.93 0.45
N GLY A 161 16.06 31.27 0.57
CA GLY A 161 14.98 30.66 -0.21
C GLY A 161 14.99 30.95 -1.71
N ASN A 162 15.88 31.81 -2.20
CA ASN A 162 16.01 32.12 -3.63
C ASN A 162 17.11 31.30 -4.34
N ASP A 163 17.95 30.59 -3.59
CA ASP A 163 19.01 29.78 -4.17
C ASP A 163 18.43 28.47 -4.74
N SER A 164 19.03 27.97 -5.83
CA SER A 164 18.73 26.63 -6.34
C SER A 164 19.07 25.59 -5.25
N ILE A 165 18.41 24.43 -5.31
CA ILE A 165 18.63 23.24 -4.45
C ILE A 165 18.78 22.00 -5.34
N TRP A 166 19.50 22.15 -6.45
CA TRP A 166 19.53 21.14 -7.51
C TRP A 166 20.91 21.08 -8.16
N GLY A 167 21.63 19.96 -7.97
CA GLY A 167 22.93 19.69 -8.60
C GLY A 167 23.86 18.85 -7.72
N PHE A 168 24.98 18.40 -8.28
CA PHE A 168 26.03 17.59 -7.60
C PHE A 168 26.97 18.45 -6.72
N ASP A 169 26.64 19.72 -6.50
CA ASP A 169 27.52 20.70 -5.82
C ASP A 169 26.66 21.85 -5.29
N ASP A 170 25.59 21.49 -4.56
CA ASP A 170 24.76 22.46 -3.87
C ASP A 170 25.10 22.40 -2.39
N SER A 171 25.87 23.39 -1.92
CA SER A 171 26.37 23.41 -0.53
C SER A 171 25.26 23.42 0.53
N LYS A 172 24.00 23.60 0.11
CA LYS A 172 22.81 23.65 0.95
C LYS A 172 21.95 22.38 0.91
N ASP A 173 22.26 21.38 0.09
CA ASP A 173 21.47 20.13 -0.05
C ASP A 173 22.18 18.90 0.54
N MET A 174 22.50 18.91 1.83
CA MET A 174 23.32 17.87 2.48
C MET A 174 22.67 16.47 2.62
N PHE A 175 21.54 16.26 1.97
CA PHE A 175 20.73 15.06 2.09
C PHE A 175 20.54 14.35 0.75
N HIS A 176 21.43 14.62 -0.20
CA HIS A 176 21.43 14.01 -1.53
C HIS A 176 22.42 12.83 -1.60
N ASP A 177 21.94 11.65 -2.00
CA ASP A 177 22.75 10.62 -2.66
C ASP A 177 22.17 10.29 -4.04
N ALA A 178 22.69 10.91 -5.10
CA ALA A 178 22.25 10.74 -6.48
C ALA A 178 22.78 9.44 -7.08
N ASN A 179 23.88 8.94 -6.52
CA ASN A 179 24.69 7.89 -7.11
C ASN A 179 24.60 6.55 -6.35
N ASN A 180 23.86 6.56 -5.23
CA ASN A 180 23.51 5.45 -4.35
C ASN A 180 24.75 4.71 -3.84
N ASN A 181 25.74 5.45 -3.35
CA ASN A 181 27.00 4.88 -2.86
C ASN A 181 27.21 4.99 -1.35
N ASP A 182 26.17 5.40 -0.59
CA ASP A 182 26.19 5.52 0.87
C ASP A 182 26.96 6.75 1.40
N TYR A 183 27.33 7.70 0.53
CA TYR A 183 27.93 8.98 0.90
C TYR A 183 26.99 10.14 0.57
N VAL A 184 27.14 11.23 1.33
CA VAL A 184 26.47 12.49 1.01
C VAL A 184 27.20 13.09 -0.19
N ASP A 185 26.50 13.32 -1.31
CA ASP A 185 27.08 13.78 -2.59
C ASP A 185 27.93 15.05 -2.42
N GLU A 186 27.50 15.99 -1.57
CA GLU A 186 28.19 17.26 -1.31
C GLU A 186 29.56 17.06 -0.66
N SER A 187 29.76 15.93 0.01
CA SER A 187 31.05 15.55 0.58
C SER A 187 31.99 14.91 -0.45
N GLU A 188 31.46 14.44 -1.60
CA GLU A 188 32.18 13.76 -2.68
C GLU A 188 32.98 14.69 -3.60
N ARG A 189 33.69 15.64 -3.00
CA ARG A 189 34.51 16.61 -3.73
C ARG A 189 35.99 16.27 -3.73
N ASP A 190 36.70 16.91 -4.64
CA ASP A 190 38.16 16.95 -4.66
C ASP A 190 38.65 17.90 -3.56
N TRP A 191 38.90 17.33 -2.39
CA TRP A 191 39.24 18.08 -1.18
C TRP A 191 40.63 18.72 -1.27
N ASN A 192 41.52 18.11 -2.04
CA ASN A 192 42.89 18.58 -2.19
C ASN A 192 43.10 19.48 -3.45
N ASN A 193 42.07 19.59 -4.30
CA ASN A 193 42.02 20.37 -5.55
C ASN A 193 43.11 20.00 -6.58
N ASP A 194 43.52 18.73 -6.65
CA ASP A 194 44.50 18.25 -7.62
C ASP A 194 43.91 17.76 -8.96
N GLY A 195 42.58 17.74 -9.04
CA GLY A 195 41.79 17.33 -10.19
C GLY A 195 41.52 15.83 -10.29
N VAL A 196 41.84 15.04 -9.25
CA VAL A 196 41.67 13.58 -9.21
C VAL A 196 41.08 13.15 -7.87
N ILE A 197 39.87 12.58 -7.88
CA ILE A 197 39.30 11.93 -6.70
C ILE A 197 40.10 10.66 -6.35
N ASP A 198 40.82 10.69 -5.22
CA ASP A 198 41.58 9.55 -4.70
C ASP A 198 41.24 9.19 -3.23
N ASP A 199 41.98 8.25 -2.64
CA ASP A 199 41.72 7.80 -1.25
C ASP A 199 41.93 8.92 -0.21
N THR A 200 42.70 9.97 -0.54
CA THR A 200 42.90 11.17 0.28
C THR A 200 41.64 12.01 0.33
N ASP A 201 40.90 12.11 -0.78
CA ASP A 201 39.64 12.84 -0.85
C ASP A 201 38.52 12.05 -0.17
N LYS A 202 38.44 10.74 -0.46
CA LYS A 202 37.47 9.82 0.15
C LYS A 202 37.55 9.76 1.68
N ALA A 203 38.71 10.09 2.25
CA ALA A 203 38.87 10.18 3.70
C ALA A 203 38.04 11.33 4.34
N ASN A 204 37.62 12.31 3.54
CA ASN A 204 36.78 13.42 3.99
C ASN A 204 35.32 13.28 3.51
N TRP A 205 35.00 12.23 2.76
CA TRP A 205 33.61 11.94 2.38
C TRP A 205 32.82 11.58 3.63
N ILE A 206 31.67 12.23 3.78
CA ILE A 206 30.76 12.01 4.89
C ILE A 206 29.83 10.90 4.47
N HIS A 207 29.99 9.79 5.15
CA HIS A 207 29.13 8.66 4.99
C HIS A 207 27.79 8.94 5.68
N TRP A 208 26.67 8.50 5.09
CA TRP A 208 25.33 8.92 5.46
C TRP A 208 25.00 8.77 6.96
N VAL A 209 25.53 7.72 7.58
CA VAL A 209 25.29 7.44 9.00
C VAL A 209 26.26 8.12 9.96
N ASP A 210 27.31 8.73 9.44
CA ASP A 210 28.26 9.54 10.20
C ASP A 210 27.94 11.04 10.06
N PHE A 211 26.86 11.38 9.34
CA PHE A 211 26.43 12.75 9.13
C PHE A 211 26.11 13.43 10.49
N PRO A 212 26.70 14.59 10.83
CA PRO A 212 26.87 15.07 12.21
C PRO A 212 25.59 15.51 12.97
N VAL A 213 24.42 15.28 12.40
CA VAL A 213 23.11 15.58 13.00
C VAL A 213 22.52 14.39 13.75
N ASP A 214 23.01 13.16 13.50
CA ASP A 214 22.47 11.93 14.08
C ASP A 214 23.58 11.05 14.66
N GLU A 215 24.00 11.35 15.90
CA GLU A 215 24.95 10.51 16.63
C GLU A 215 24.38 9.08 16.82
N GLY A 216 25.08 8.00 16.42
CA GLY A 216 24.87 6.66 17.03
C GLY A 216 24.56 5.45 16.14
N PHE A 217 24.79 5.51 14.83
CA PHE A 217 24.66 4.32 13.96
C PHE A 217 25.91 3.43 13.97
N THR A 218 25.74 2.15 13.62
CA THR A 218 26.83 1.16 13.53
C THR A 218 26.76 0.38 12.21
N TYR A 219 27.93 0.05 11.64
CA TYR A 219 28.10 -0.57 10.32
C TYR A 219 28.10 -2.12 10.37
N HIS A 220 27.44 -2.79 9.42
CA HIS A 220 27.52 -4.25 9.20
C HIS A 220 27.24 -4.65 7.75
N ARG A 221 28.14 -5.42 7.10
CA ARG A 221 27.97 -5.99 5.75
C ARG A 221 27.50 -5.00 4.66
N SER A 222 28.03 -3.78 4.65
CA SER A 222 27.62 -2.71 3.74
C SER A 222 26.29 -2.02 4.07
N PHE A 223 25.70 -2.35 5.22
CA PHE A 223 24.41 -1.82 5.67
C PHE A 223 24.46 -1.30 7.11
N TYR A 224 23.48 -0.49 7.49
CA TYR A 224 23.48 0.25 8.75
C TYR A 224 22.44 -0.26 9.76
N GLY A 225 22.67 -0.02 11.05
CA GLY A 225 21.64 -0.16 12.08
C GLY A 225 21.94 0.66 13.34
N VAL A 226 20.92 1.00 14.13
CA VAL A 226 21.08 1.76 15.39
C VAL A 226 21.48 0.88 16.58
N GLY A 227 22.12 1.52 17.55
CA GLY A 227 22.19 1.04 18.92
C GLY A 227 20.95 1.44 19.75
N PRO A 228 20.53 0.64 20.74
CA PRO A 228 19.29 0.85 21.51
C PRO A 228 19.27 2.04 22.50
N HIS A 229 20.18 3.02 22.37
CA HIS A 229 20.46 4.01 23.42
C HIS A 229 20.32 5.49 23.00
N ASN A 230 19.78 5.86 21.83
CA ASN A 230 19.70 7.27 21.43
C ASN A 230 18.26 7.82 21.29
N PRO A 231 17.77 8.66 22.22
CA PRO A 231 16.39 9.12 22.25
C PRO A 231 16.12 10.46 21.54
N TYR A 232 17.08 11.11 20.89
CA TYR A 232 16.88 12.45 20.30
C TYR A 232 17.48 12.60 18.90
N THR A 233 16.72 12.23 17.87
CA THR A 233 16.94 12.71 16.51
C THR A 233 15.60 13.16 15.92
N TYR A 234 15.57 14.04 14.94
CA TYR A 234 14.31 14.41 14.29
C TYR A 234 13.89 13.30 13.33
N ASN A 235 12.59 13.11 13.06
CA ASN A 235 12.14 12.18 12.03
C ASN A 235 12.59 12.74 10.67
N ARG A 236 13.74 12.33 10.15
CA ARG A 236 14.21 12.69 8.81
C ARG A 236 13.91 11.55 7.86
N ASP A 237 13.29 11.91 6.75
CA ASP A 237 13.12 10.99 5.63
C ASP A 237 14.52 10.73 5.06
N HIS A 238 14.79 9.51 4.59
CA HIS A 238 16.08 9.15 4.00
C HIS A 238 15.94 8.71 2.55
N TRP A 239 17.07 8.64 1.86
CA TRP A 239 17.10 8.06 0.53
C TRP A 239 16.73 6.57 0.59
N HIS A 240 16.02 6.11 -0.43
CA HIS A 240 15.49 4.75 -0.51
C HIS A 240 15.55 4.26 -1.95
N GLU A 241 15.99 3.02 -2.16
CA GLU A 241 15.99 2.36 -3.45
C GLU A 241 15.26 1.01 -3.42
N ASP A 242 14.35 0.80 -4.38
CA ASP A 242 13.64 -0.45 -4.60
C ASP A 242 13.66 -0.78 -6.09
N GLN A 243 14.33 -1.87 -6.47
CA GLN A 243 14.37 -2.36 -7.85
C GLN A 243 13.87 -3.81 -7.92
N LYS A 244 12.91 -4.06 -8.81
CA LYS A 244 12.32 -5.39 -9.00
C LYS A 244 12.28 -5.73 -10.49
N VAL A 245 13.07 -6.73 -10.89
CA VAL A 245 13.08 -7.26 -12.24
C VAL A 245 12.51 -8.67 -12.25
N THR A 246 11.47 -8.90 -13.05
CA THR A 246 10.86 -10.22 -13.26
C THR A 246 11.02 -10.65 -14.71
N ASN A 247 11.70 -11.77 -14.93
CA ASN A 247 11.87 -12.40 -16.23
C ASN A 247 10.98 -13.64 -16.33
N THR A 248 9.99 -13.62 -17.21
CA THR A 248 9.04 -14.72 -17.44
C THR A 248 9.32 -15.39 -18.77
N PHE A 249 9.44 -16.71 -18.77
CA PHE A 249 9.49 -17.55 -19.97
C PHE A 249 8.35 -18.54 -19.93
N LYS A 250 7.57 -18.61 -21.01
CA LYS A 250 6.41 -19.50 -21.11
C LYS A 250 6.41 -20.23 -22.45
N GLY A 251 6.18 -21.53 -22.41
CA GLY A 251 5.96 -22.37 -23.60
C GLY A 251 4.62 -23.09 -23.49
N ASP A 252 3.78 -22.95 -24.51
CA ASP A 252 2.46 -23.58 -24.61
C ASP A 252 2.41 -24.44 -25.89
N LEU A 253 1.91 -25.67 -25.79
CA LEU A 253 1.62 -26.57 -26.91
C LEU A 253 0.13 -26.92 -26.85
N THR A 254 -0.60 -26.66 -27.94
CA THR A 254 -2.02 -27.03 -28.06
C THR A 254 -2.19 -27.96 -29.24
N SER A 255 -2.89 -29.08 -29.03
CA SER A 255 -3.18 -30.05 -30.07
C SER A 255 -4.56 -30.69 -29.95
N GLN A 256 -5.31 -30.70 -31.05
CA GLN A 256 -6.50 -31.52 -31.23
C GLN A 256 -6.07 -32.95 -31.62
N MET A 257 -5.84 -33.80 -30.62
CA MET A 257 -5.32 -35.17 -30.78
C MET A 257 -6.29 -36.05 -31.56
N ASN A 258 -7.59 -35.95 -31.27
CA ASN A 258 -8.65 -36.65 -32.00
C ASN A 258 -9.97 -35.85 -31.91
N VAL A 259 -11.10 -36.43 -32.33
CA VAL A 259 -12.40 -35.72 -32.32
C VAL A 259 -12.91 -35.37 -30.91
N ASN A 260 -12.49 -36.11 -29.89
CA ASN A 260 -12.96 -35.95 -28.52
C ASN A 260 -11.92 -35.27 -27.63
N HIS A 261 -10.62 -35.34 -27.92
CA HIS A 261 -9.55 -34.87 -27.04
C HIS A 261 -8.80 -33.67 -27.62
N LYS A 262 -8.81 -32.56 -26.87
CA LYS A 262 -7.97 -31.38 -27.10
C LYS A 262 -7.03 -31.20 -25.90
N VAL A 263 -5.75 -31.44 -26.14
CA VAL A 263 -4.70 -31.33 -25.12
C VAL A 263 -4.00 -29.98 -25.24
N ASN A 264 -3.85 -29.30 -24.11
CA ASN A 264 -2.96 -28.16 -23.93
C ASN A 264 -1.93 -28.53 -22.86
N THR A 265 -0.66 -28.31 -23.12
CA THR A 265 0.41 -28.55 -22.14
C THR A 265 1.47 -27.48 -22.28
N GLY A 266 2.21 -27.22 -21.22
CA GLY A 266 3.22 -26.19 -21.26
C GLY A 266 4.03 -26.11 -19.99
N PHE A 267 4.94 -25.14 -20.01
CA PHE A 267 5.73 -24.75 -18.86
C PHE A 267 5.75 -23.23 -18.70
N GLU A 268 6.04 -22.79 -17.50
CA GLU A 268 6.22 -21.38 -17.14
C GLU A 268 7.40 -21.32 -16.17
N TYR A 269 8.35 -20.43 -16.42
CA TYR A 269 9.46 -20.14 -15.54
C TYR A 269 9.48 -18.64 -15.27
N LYS A 270 9.67 -18.25 -14.02
CA LYS A 270 9.90 -16.85 -13.64
C LYS A 270 11.15 -16.78 -12.76
N GLY A 271 12.08 -15.92 -13.17
CA GLY A 271 13.23 -15.54 -12.37
C GLY A 271 13.08 -14.11 -11.90
N TYR A 272 13.45 -13.85 -10.66
CA TYR A 272 13.41 -12.53 -10.05
C TYR A 272 14.83 -12.02 -9.78
N ASP A 273 15.03 -10.71 -9.87
CA ASP A 273 16.17 -9.98 -9.32
C ASP A 273 15.56 -8.82 -8.53
N LEU A 274 15.58 -8.94 -7.20
CA LEU A 274 15.01 -7.95 -6.30
C LEU A 274 16.14 -7.31 -5.53
N TYR A 275 16.11 -5.99 -5.45
CA TYR A 275 17.01 -5.16 -4.66
C TYR A 275 16.15 -4.19 -3.86
N TYR A 276 16.46 -4.04 -2.59
CA TYR A 276 15.82 -3.10 -1.69
C TYR A 276 16.90 -2.58 -0.77
N HIS A 277 16.96 -1.27 -0.62
CA HIS A 277 17.87 -0.58 0.27
C HIS A 277 17.13 0.59 0.92
N ASP A 278 17.16 0.62 2.25
CA ASP A 278 16.42 1.57 3.07
C ASP A 278 17.24 1.85 4.31
N THR A 279 17.85 3.02 4.36
CA THR A 279 18.77 3.41 5.42
C THR A 279 18.04 3.57 6.77
N PRO A 280 18.74 3.45 7.91
CA PRO A 280 18.09 3.39 9.21
C PRO A 280 17.36 4.67 9.55
N ASP A 281 16.11 4.58 9.98
CA ASP A 281 15.38 5.71 10.56
C ASP A 281 15.88 6.06 11.98
N ARG A 282 15.28 7.09 12.61
CA ARG A 282 15.54 7.48 14.02
C ARG A 282 15.43 6.30 15.00
N TYR A 283 14.52 5.37 14.74
CA TYR A 283 14.29 4.21 15.59
C TYR A 283 15.17 3.01 15.16
N GLY A 284 16.03 3.23 14.16
CA GLY A 284 16.89 2.30 13.43
C GLY A 284 16.25 1.06 12.89
N TYR A 285 15.01 1.21 12.43
CA TYR A 285 14.49 0.36 11.38
C TYR A 285 15.26 0.66 10.10
N ALA A 286 15.91 -0.36 9.57
CA ALA A 286 16.71 -0.29 8.36
C ALA A 286 16.58 -1.65 7.69
N GLU A 287 16.50 -1.67 6.37
CA GLU A 287 16.40 -2.90 5.60
C GLU A 287 17.19 -2.85 4.29
N GLU A 288 18.04 -3.86 4.07
CA GLU A 288 18.67 -4.11 2.78
C GLU A 288 18.56 -5.58 2.40
N TYR A 289 18.27 -5.83 1.12
CA TYR A 289 18.46 -7.14 0.53
C TYR A 289 18.71 -7.09 -0.98
N ARG A 290 19.47 -8.08 -1.47
CA ARG A 290 19.51 -8.44 -2.89
C ARG A 290 19.29 -9.92 -3.09
N VAL A 291 18.15 -10.28 -3.67
CA VAL A 291 17.70 -11.68 -3.75
C VAL A 291 17.28 -12.07 -5.16
N LYS A 292 17.56 -13.33 -5.53
CA LYS A 292 17.28 -13.86 -6.88
C LYS A 292 16.43 -15.14 -6.88
N PRO A 293 15.22 -15.13 -6.30
CA PRO A 293 14.38 -16.32 -6.27
C PRO A 293 13.92 -16.73 -7.68
N TRP A 294 13.38 -17.94 -7.79
CA TRP A 294 12.77 -18.41 -9.04
C TRP A 294 11.58 -19.33 -8.78
N GLU A 295 10.66 -19.37 -9.75
CA GLU A 295 9.60 -20.36 -9.81
C GLU A 295 9.54 -21.04 -11.18
N MET A 296 9.05 -22.27 -11.17
CA MET A 296 8.76 -23.04 -12.37
C MET A 296 7.42 -23.75 -12.21
N ALA A 297 6.65 -23.84 -13.28
CA ALA A 297 5.44 -24.63 -13.34
C ALA A 297 5.40 -25.47 -14.62
N LEU A 298 4.96 -26.72 -14.49
CA LEU A 298 4.59 -27.60 -15.59
C LEU A 298 3.09 -27.86 -15.53
N TYR A 299 2.41 -27.88 -16.68
CA TYR A 299 0.98 -28.14 -16.71
C TYR A 299 0.55 -28.92 -17.94
N ILE A 300 -0.55 -29.66 -17.77
CA ILE A 300 -1.27 -30.36 -18.83
C ILE A 300 -2.77 -30.25 -18.55
N ASN A 301 -3.54 -30.00 -19.59
CA ASN A 301 -4.98 -29.92 -19.57
C ASN A 301 -5.55 -30.68 -20.77
N ASP A 302 -6.45 -31.62 -20.51
CA ASP A 302 -7.21 -32.33 -21.54
C ASP A 302 -8.67 -31.92 -21.48
N LYS A 303 -9.18 -31.39 -22.60
CA LYS A 303 -10.61 -31.19 -22.83
C LYS A 303 -11.14 -32.38 -23.61
N MET A 304 -11.97 -33.16 -22.94
CA MET A 304 -12.65 -34.33 -23.48
C MET A 304 -14.10 -33.98 -23.80
N GLU A 305 -14.51 -34.14 -25.05
CA GLU A 305 -15.88 -33.91 -25.53
C GLU A 305 -16.49 -35.23 -25.97
N PHE A 306 -17.51 -35.70 -25.25
CA PHE A 306 -18.30 -36.87 -25.58
C PHE A 306 -19.78 -36.48 -25.75
N PRO A 307 -20.60 -37.32 -26.42
CA PRO A 307 -22.03 -37.06 -26.49
C PRO A 307 -22.65 -36.92 -25.10
N GLY A 308 -23.13 -35.72 -24.78
CA GLY A 308 -23.79 -35.41 -23.50
C GLY A 308 -22.86 -35.09 -22.34
N ILE A 309 -21.53 -35.17 -22.46
CA ILE A 309 -20.62 -34.81 -21.37
C ILE A 309 -19.31 -34.20 -21.89
N ILE A 310 -18.91 -33.09 -21.27
CA ILE A 310 -17.64 -32.42 -21.51
C ILE A 310 -16.85 -32.46 -20.20
N VAL A 311 -15.63 -32.98 -20.25
CA VAL A 311 -14.72 -33.06 -19.10
C VAL A 311 -13.48 -32.24 -19.40
N ASN A 312 -13.08 -31.37 -18.47
CA ASN A 312 -11.81 -30.66 -18.48
C ASN A 312 -10.99 -31.18 -17.31
N LEU A 313 -9.88 -31.87 -17.59
CA LEU A 313 -8.97 -32.37 -16.58
C LEU A 313 -7.64 -31.65 -16.71
N GLY A 314 -7.26 -30.90 -15.68
CA GLY A 314 -6.01 -30.15 -15.61
C GLY A 314 -5.13 -30.61 -14.45
N LEU A 315 -3.84 -30.75 -14.70
CA LEU A 315 -2.82 -30.96 -13.68
C LEU A 315 -1.76 -29.87 -13.82
N ARG A 316 -1.38 -29.26 -12.70
CA ARG A 316 -0.28 -28.30 -12.63
C ARG A 316 0.66 -28.66 -11.48
N TRP A 317 1.95 -28.66 -11.75
CA TRP A 317 3.00 -28.88 -10.78
C TRP A 317 3.88 -27.64 -10.72
N GLU A 318 4.03 -27.06 -9.54
CA GLU A 318 4.77 -25.82 -9.30
C GLU A 318 5.94 -26.07 -8.35
N TRP A 319 7.05 -25.39 -8.61
CA TRP A 319 8.23 -25.30 -7.76
C TRP A 319 8.56 -23.84 -7.52
N PHE A 320 8.97 -23.54 -6.30
CA PHE A 320 9.47 -22.23 -5.91
C PHE A 320 10.68 -22.41 -5.01
N ASP A 321 11.74 -21.69 -5.34
CA ASP A 321 12.98 -21.66 -4.57
C ASP A 321 13.30 -20.20 -4.25
N PRO A 322 13.25 -19.81 -2.96
CA PRO A 322 13.57 -18.45 -2.55
C PRO A 322 15.04 -18.11 -2.77
N LYS A 323 15.94 -19.11 -2.90
CA LYS A 323 17.40 -18.95 -2.97
C LYS A 323 17.96 -18.04 -1.86
N GLN A 324 17.49 -18.26 -0.64
CA GLN A 324 17.97 -17.52 0.54
C GLN A 324 18.36 -18.46 1.67
N GLU A 325 19.21 -17.95 2.55
CA GLU A 325 19.61 -18.61 3.79
C GLU A 325 18.77 -18.08 4.95
N HIS A 326 18.67 -18.89 6.00
CA HIS A 326 17.99 -18.55 7.24
C HIS A 326 18.78 -19.17 8.41
N PRO A 327 18.65 -18.68 9.65
CA PRO A 327 19.33 -19.25 10.80
C PRO A 327 18.85 -20.68 11.09
N GLY A 328 19.78 -21.53 11.54
CA GLY A 328 19.46 -22.88 12.01
C GLY A 328 18.58 -22.88 13.26
N ASP A 329 18.76 -21.88 14.12
CA ASP A 329 17.90 -21.60 15.29
C ASP A 329 17.33 -20.18 15.18
N VAL A 330 16.02 -20.07 14.94
CA VAL A 330 15.33 -18.78 14.84
C VAL A 330 15.27 -18.03 16.17
N SER A 331 15.40 -18.71 17.31
CA SER A 331 15.43 -18.05 18.63
C SER A 331 16.79 -17.47 18.98
N ASP A 332 17.82 -17.75 18.20
CA ASP A 332 19.19 -17.23 18.33
C ASP A 332 19.78 -16.99 16.93
N PRO A 333 19.21 -16.04 16.16
CA PRO A 333 19.38 -16.01 14.72
C PRO A 333 20.72 -15.42 14.27
N THR A 334 21.38 -14.59 15.09
CA THR A 334 22.58 -13.86 14.71
C THR A 334 23.63 -13.87 15.81
N TRP A 335 24.90 -13.73 15.43
CA TRP A 335 26.00 -13.54 16.38
C TRP A 335 25.91 -12.19 17.08
N THR A 336 25.98 -12.18 18.39
CA THR A 336 25.97 -10.96 19.20
C THR A 336 27.30 -10.77 19.94
N SER A 337 27.54 -9.56 20.47
CA SER A 337 28.73 -9.29 21.30
C SER A 337 28.71 -10.02 22.64
N GLU A 338 27.57 -10.62 23.03
CA GLU A 338 27.42 -11.40 24.25
C GLU A 338 27.72 -12.90 24.03
N ASP A 339 27.85 -13.34 22.79
CA ASP A 339 28.13 -14.73 22.44
C ASP A 339 29.58 -15.16 22.74
N TYR A 340 29.75 -16.46 22.97
CA TYR A 340 31.05 -17.12 22.97
C TYR A 340 31.19 -17.97 21.71
N GLY A 341 32.03 -17.51 20.77
CA GLY A 341 32.24 -18.14 19.47
C GLY A 341 33.72 -18.36 19.17
N ASP A 342 34.02 -19.20 18.19
CA ASP A 342 35.38 -19.34 17.65
C ASP A 342 35.68 -18.18 16.68
N TRP A 343 35.71 -16.96 17.22
CA TRP A 343 35.78 -15.74 16.44
C TRP A 343 37.02 -15.67 15.54
N TYR A 344 38.08 -16.42 15.85
CA TYR A 344 39.34 -16.44 15.09
C TYR A 344 39.50 -17.68 14.19
N GLY A 345 38.53 -18.60 14.14
CA GLY A 345 38.63 -19.85 13.36
C GLY A 345 39.72 -20.82 13.87
N THR A 346 39.99 -20.78 15.17
CA THR A 346 41.06 -21.55 15.85
C THR A 346 40.57 -22.86 16.48
N GLY A 347 39.27 -23.13 16.43
CA GLY A 347 38.58 -24.24 17.10
C GLY A 347 38.32 -24.00 18.60
N THR A 348 38.46 -22.77 19.11
CA THR A 348 38.28 -22.44 20.53
C THR A 348 37.33 -21.28 20.71
N ASN A 349 36.23 -21.51 21.44
CA ASN A 349 35.28 -20.45 21.73
C ASN A 349 35.84 -19.45 22.74
N VAL A 350 35.75 -18.17 22.41
CA VAL A 350 36.17 -17.04 23.25
C VAL A 350 35.07 -15.97 23.25
N ALA A 351 35.12 -15.02 24.18
CA ALA A 351 34.18 -13.90 24.19
C ALA A 351 34.53 -12.90 23.08
N TYR A 352 33.52 -12.16 22.60
CA TYR A 352 33.74 -11.04 21.70
C TYR A 352 34.64 -9.97 22.36
N ASN A 353 35.66 -9.51 21.63
CA ASN A 353 36.59 -8.45 22.01
C ASN A 353 36.64 -7.38 20.91
N PRO A 354 36.04 -6.20 21.16
CA PRO A 354 35.93 -5.15 20.14
C PRO A 354 37.29 -4.68 19.61
N ALA A 355 38.36 -4.74 20.43
CA ALA A 355 39.69 -4.30 20.02
C ALA A 355 40.33 -5.19 18.93
N GLN A 356 39.77 -6.36 18.65
CA GLN A 356 40.30 -7.31 17.67
C GLN A 356 39.29 -7.64 16.56
N ALA A 357 38.22 -6.85 16.43
CA ALA A 357 37.12 -7.09 15.50
C ALA A 357 37.58 -7.35 14.06
N ALA A 358 38.60 -6.63 13.59
CA ALA A 358 39.16 -6.79 12.25
C ALA A 358 39.75 -8.18 11.94
N ASN A 359 40.01 -9.00 12.95
CA ASN A 359 40.53 -10.37 12.79
C ASN A 359 39.45 -11.44 12.91
N TYR A 360 38.19 -11.05 13.12
CA TYR A 360 37.11 -12.00 13.28
C TYR A 360 36.63 -12.56 11.96
N VAL A 361 36.40 -13.87 11.93
CA VAL A 361 35.80 -14.56 10.80
C VAL A 361 34.28 -14.37 10.74
N HIS A 362 33.69 -13.86 11.83
CA HIS A 362 32.28 -13.53 11.96
C HIS A 362 32.11 -12.07 12.38
N GLU A 363 31.15 -11.39 11.77
CA GLU A 363 30.78 -10.03 12.12
C GLU A 363 29.65 -10.00 13.16
N LEU A 364 29.56 -8.92 13.93
CA LEU A 364 28.41 -8.71 14.83
C LEU A 364 27.14 -8.63 14.00
N ARG A 365 26.17 -9.50 14.28
CA ARG A 365 24.88 -9.68 13.59
C ARG A 365 24.91 -10.52 12.31
N GLU A 366 26.00 -11.24 12.03
CA GLU A 366 25.98 -12.33 11.03
C GLU A 366 25.02 -13.45 11.44
N ILE A 367 24.30 -14.04 10.48
CA ILE A 367 23.43 -15.20 10.71
C ILE A 367 24.22 -16.36 11.31
N LYS A 368 23.70 -16.89 12.43
CA LYS A 368 24.27 -18.04 13.14
C LYS A 368 23.80 -19.34 12.49
N ASP A 369 24.74 -20.24 12.18
CA ASP A 369 24.49 -21.53 11.50
C ASP A 369 23.54 -21.39 10.29
N PRO A 370 23.93 -20.65 9.23
CA PRO A 370 23.06 -20.39 8.10
C PRO A 370 22.69 -21.69 7.36
N GLN A 371 21.39 -21.93 7.20
CA GLN A 371 20.80 -23.05 6.48
C GLN A 371 20.14 -22.57 5.20
N LYS A 372 20.24 -23.38 4.14
CA LYS A 372 19.56 -23.08 2.87
C LYS A 372 18.06 -23.36 2.98
N SER A 373 17.26 -22.40 2.53
CA SER A 373 15.80 -22.54 2.48
C SER A 373 15.37 -23.66 1.54
N ALA A 374 14.24 -24.30 1.88
CA ALA A 374 13.75 -25.45 1.13
C ALA A 374 13.05 -25.05 -0.17
N THR A 375 13.34 -25.77 -1.27
CA THR A 375 12.54 -25.66 -2.49
C THR A 375 11.14 -26.23 -2.25
N THR A 376 10.13 -25.39 -2.39
CA THR A 376 8.74 -25.76 -2.18
C THR A 376 8.12 -26.30 -3.46
N THR A 377 7.40 -27.43 -3.36
CA THR A 377 6.76 -28.13 -4.50
C THR A 377 5.27 -28.33 -4.25
N ARG A 378 4.41 -28.11 -5.25
CA ARG A 378 2.93 -28.16 -5.11
C ARG A 378 2.22 -28.77 -6.31
N PHE A 379 1.17 -29.54 -6.05
CA PHE A 379 0.39 -30.25 -7.07
C PHE A 379 -1.08 -29.78 -7.08
N ALA A 380 -1.48 -29.12 -8.16
CA ALA A 380 -2.78 -28.48 -8.36
C ALA A 380 -3.63 -29.22 -9.41
N PRO A 381 -4.44 -30.23 -9.00
CA PRO A 381 -5.41 -30.83 -9.89
C PRO A 381 -6.63 -29.92 -10.08
N ARG A 382 -7.24 -30.01 -11.26
CA ARG A 382 -8.47 -29.30 -11.65
C ARG A 382 -9.35 -30.24 -12.45
N LEU A 383 -10.64 -30.24 -12.13
CA LEU A 383 -11.66 -31.04 -12.80
C LEU A 383 -12.87 -30.15 -13.05
N GLY A 384 -13.24 -29.99 -14.32
CA GLY A 384 -14.51 -29.40 -14.72
C GLY A 384 -15.34 -30.45 -15.45
N VAL A 385 -16.58 -30.68 -15.05
CA VAL A 385 -17.53 -31.55 -15.74
C VAL A 385 -18.72 -30.72 -16.14
N SER A 386 -19.13 -30.78 -17.39
CA SER A 386 -20.34 -30.15 -17.91
C SER A 386 -21.20 -31.20 -18.59
N TYR A 387 -22.45 -31.30 -18.18
CA TYR A 387 -23.43 -32.26 -18.67
C TYR A 387 -24.62 -31.47 -19.25
N PRO A 388 -24.64 -31.26 -20.59
CA PRO A 388 -25.83 -30.76 -21.28
C PRO A 388 -26.95 -31.81 -21.18
N ILE A 389 -27.95 -31.53 -20.35
CA ILE A 389 -29.13 -32.39 -20.17
C ILE A 389 -30.03 -32.29 -21.41
N THR A 390 -30.18 -31.07 -21.93
CA THR A 390 -30.97 -30.76 -23.14
C THR A 390 -30.23 -29.72 -23.99
N ASP A 391 -30.85 -29.23 -25.07
CA ASP A 391 -30.38 -28.07 -25.83
C ASP A 391 -30.46 -26.76 -25.03
N ARG A 392 -31.14 -26.76 -23.87
CA ARG A 392 -31.42 -25.59 -23.03
C ARG A 392 -30.96 -25.73 -21.59
N ASP A 393 -30.61 -26.94 -21.17
CA ASP A 393 -30.26 -27.28 -19.79
C ASP A 393 -28.83 -27.77 -19.71
N MET A 394 -28.02 -27.17 -18.84
CA MET A 394 -26.65 -27.61 -18.57
C MET A 394 -26.39 -27.64 -17.08
N LEU A 395 -26.02 -28.81 -16.57
CA LEU A 395 -25.43 -28.95 -15.25
C LEU A 395 -23.91 -28.89 -15.39
N TYR A 396 -23.23 -28.19 -14.48
CA TYR A 396 -21.78 -28.23 -14.40
C TYR A 396 -21.29 -28.35 -12.97
N PHE A 397 -20.10 -28.93 -12.84
CA PHE A 397 -19.37 -29.07 -11.59
C PHE A 397 -17.91 -28.72 -11.84
N ASN A 398 -17.33 -27.89 -10.99
CA ASN A 398 -15.91 -27.57 -11.00
C ASN A 398 -15.29 -27.88 -9.65
N TYR A 399 -14.10 -28.46 -9.69
CA TYR A 399 -13.22 -28.66 -8.56
C TYR A 399 -11.81 -28.19 -8.95
N GLY A 400 -11.14 -27.47 -8.06
CA GLY A 400 -9.76 -27.06 -8.29
C GLY A 400 -9.01 -26.78 -7.01
N ARG A 401 -7.72 -27.14 -7.01
CA ARG A 401 -6.75 -26.64 -6.05
C ARG A 401 -5.91 -25.54 -6.69
N TYR A 402 -5.74 -24.44 -5.98
CA TYR A 402 -5.02 -23.25 -6.39
C TYR A 402 -3.99 -22.91 -5.33
N TYR A 403 -2.79 -22.60 -5.76
CA TYR A 403 -1.72 -22.15 -4.88
C TYR A 403 -1.44 -20.69 -5.18
N GLN A 404 -1.26 -19.91 -4.13
CA GLN A 404 -0.80 -18.54 -4.21
C GLN A 404 0.50 -18.47 -3.42
N ARG A 405 1.59 -18.11 -4.10
CA ARG A 405 2.86 -17.83 -3.44
C ARG A 405 2.64 -16.71 -2.42
N PRO A 406 3.28 -16.75 -1.25
CA PRO A 406 3.26 -15.59 -0.38
C PRO A 406 3.94 -14.43 -1.10
N ARG A 407 3.62 -13.21 -0.67
CA ARG A 407 4.23 -12.02 -1.24
C ARG A 407 5.73 -12.04 -0.93
N LEU A 408 6.58 -11.65 -1.89
CA LEU A 408 8.04 -11.76 -1.77
C LEU A 408 8.60 -10.88 -0.66
N ASP A 409 7.95 -9.75 -0.34
CA ASP A 409 8.27 -8.93 0.83
C ASP A 409 8.12 -9.72 2.14
N TYR A 410 7.14 -10.61 2.28
CA TYR A 410 7.03 -11.44 3.50
C TYR A 410 8.15 -12.48 3.63
N LEU A 411 8.85 -12.81 2.54
CA LEU A 411 9.96 -13.74 2.56
C LEU A 411 11.29 -13.04 2.85
N PHE A 412 11.47 -11.84 2.28
CA PHE A 412 12.77 -11.16 2.27
C PHE A 412 12.86 -9.94 3.16
N ARG A 413 11.77 -9.60 3.86
CA ARG A 413 11.78 -8.47 4.79
C ARG A 413 12.90 -8.62 5.81
N ASN A 414 13.75 -7.60 5.95
CA ASN A 414 14.80 -7.56 6.97
C ASN A 414 15.59 -8.88 7.10
N ILE A 415 15.97 -9.51 5.97
CA ILE A 415 16.80 -10.73 6.00
C ILE A 415 18.24 -10.49 6.46
N ALA A 416 18.62 -9.22 6.63
CA ALA A 416 19.82 -8.81 7.34
C ALA A 416 19.71 -8.98 8.87
N TYR A 417 18.52 -9.32 9.41
CA TYR A 417 18.28 -9.48 10.84
C TYR A 417 18.68 -8.23 11.64
N ASN A 418 18.38 -7.04 11.11
CA ASN A 418 18.56 -5.79 11.83
C ASN A 418 17.56 -5.71 13.00
N MET A 419 18.11 -5.75 14.22
CA MET A 419 17.36 -5.68 15.48
C MET A 419 17.43 -4.29 16.13
N GLY A 420 17.81 -3.26 15.38
CA GLY A 420 17.95 -1.88 15.87
C GLY A 420 16.64 -1.22 16.29
N GLY A 421 15.50 -1.67 15.73
CA GLY A 421 14.15 -1.19 16.07
C GLY A 421 13.50 -1.89 17.26
N GLY A 422 12.49 -1.25 17.86
CA GLY A 422 11.83 -1.76 19.09
C GLY A 422 11.05 -3.07 18.89
N PHE A 423 10.47 -3.29 17.71
CA PHE A 423 9.72 -4.50 17.37
C PHE A 423 9.95 -4.87 15.88
N PRO A 424 11.14 -5.40 15.53
CA PRO A 424 11.50 -5.65 14.14
C PRO A 424 10.68 -6.81 13.57
N ILE A 425 10.35 -6.73 12.28
CA ILE A 425 9.70 -7.81 11.54
C ILE A 425 10.72 -8.41 10.57
N VAL A 426 10.92 -9.72 10.65
CA VAL A 426 11.85 -10.49 9.82
C VAL A 426 11.08 -11.48 8.96
N GLY A 427 11.40 -11.50 7.68
CA GLY A 427 10.86 -12.37 6.67
C GLY A 427 11.16 -13.85 6.95
N ASP A 428 10.32 -14.73 6.43
CA ASP A 428 10.57 -16.17 6.44
C ASP A 428 10.70 -16.70 5.02
N PRO A 429 11.94 -16.94 4.52
CA PRO A 429 12.16 -17.57 3.23
C PRO A 429 11.49 -18.95 3.07
N ASN A 430 11.20 -19.66 4.16
CA ASN A 430 10.51 -20.96 4.15
C ASN A 430 8.97 -20.84 4.23
N LEU A 431 8.42 -19.63 4.15
CA LEU A 431 6.98 -19.42 4.20
C LEU A 431 6.26 -20.20 3.10
N GLY A 432 5.30 -21.02 3.49
CA GLY A 432 4.53 -21.85 2.58
C GLY A 432 3.48 -21.05 1.80
N PRO A 433 3.13 -21.46 0.57
CA PRO A 433 2.05 -20.84 -0.20
C PRO A 433 0.67 -21.11 0.40
N GLU A 434 -0.22 -20.15 0.17
CA GLU A 434 -1.63 -20.26 0.48
C GLU A 434 -2.29 -21.23 -0.49
N LEU A 435 -3.13 -22.12 0.04
CA LEU A 435 -3.85 -23.13 -0.74
C LEU A 435 -5.35 -22.83 -0.70
N THR A 436 -5.95 -22.64 -1.86
CA THR A 436 -7.41 -22.59 -2.00
C THR A 436 -7.92 -23.85 -2.68
N THR A 437 -8.86 -24.55 -2.03
CA THR A 437 -9.61 -25.65 -2.62
C THR A 437 -11.03 -25.17 -2.89
N SER A 438 -11.41 -25.11 -4.17
CA SER A 438 -12.70 -24.57 -4.62
C SER A 438 -13.57 -25.67 -5.21
N TYR A 439 -14.85 -25.66 -4.83
CA TYR A 439 -15.92 -26.48 -5.37
C TYR A 439 -17.03 -25.57 -5.88
N GLU A 440 -17.51 -25.84 -7.08
CA GLU A 440 -18.66 -25.12 -7.66
C GLU A 440 -19.58 -26.12 -8.32
N ILE A 441 -20.88 -25.95 -8.12
CA ILE A 441 -21.92 -26.68 -8.83
C ILE A 441 -22.94 -25.68 -9.35
N GLY A 442 -23.32 -25.81 -10.61
CA GLY A 442 -24.29 -24.90 -11.19
C GLY A 442 -25.19 -25.56 -12.21
N VAL A 443 -26.34 -24.92 -12.40
CA VAL A 443 -27.32 -25.26 -13.42
C VAL A 443 -27.63 -24.01 -14.23
N ARG A 444 -27.63 -24.17 -15.56
CA ARG A 444 -28.10 -23.15 -16.51
C ARG A 444 -29.35 -23.67 -17.18
N HIS A 445 -30.39 -22.85 -17.21
CA HIS A 445 -31.62 -23.12 -17.94
C HIS A 445 -31.94 -21.97 -18.87
N GLN A 446 -32.06 -22.28 -20.15
CA GLN A 446 -32.49 -21.36 -21.20
C GLN A 446 -33.99 -21.51 -21.44
N PHE A 447 -34.79 -20.51 -21.04
CA PHE A 447 -36.24 -20.53 -21.26
C PHE A 447 -36.60 -20.26 -22.73
N LYS A 448 -35.97 -19.22 -23.30
CA LYS A 448 -36.12 -18.77 -24.70
C LYS A 448 -34.73 -18.48 -25.28
N SER A 449 -34.65 -18.26 -26.59
CA SER A 449 -33.41 -17.83 -27.26
C SER A 449 -32.72 -16.64 -26.55
N GLU A 450 -33.51 -15.76 -25.95
CA GLU A 450 -33.04 -14.52 -25.34
C GLU A 450 -32.92 -14.57 -23.82
N ILE A 451 -33.48 -15.55 -23.10
CA ILE A 451 -33.56 -15.54 -21.62
C ILE A 451 -32.93 -16.79 -21.03
N MET A 452 -32.01 -16.60 -20.09
CA MET A 452 -31.31 -17.65 -19.37
C MET A 452 -31.25 -17.32 -17.88
N ILE A 453 -31.46 -18.35 -17.04
CA ILE A 453 -31.16 -18.29 -15.60
C ILE A 453 -30.03 -19.26 -15.29
N GLU A 454 -29.09 -18.79 -14.49
CA GLU A 454 -28.04 -19.60 -13.88
C GLU A 454 -28.17 -19.54 -12.37
N ALA A 455 -28.15 -20.71 -11.73
CA ALA A 455 -28.02 -20.85 -10.30
C ALA A 455 -26.78 -21.67 -10.01
N LYS A 456 -25.86 -21.13 -9.20
CA LYS A 456 -24.64 -21.83 -8.80
C LYS A 456 -24.41 -21.74 -7.30
N GLY A 457 -23.98 -22.84 -6.71
CA GLY A 457 -23.48 -22.91 -5.35
C GLY A 457 -21.95 -23.05 -5.38
N PHE A 458 -21.27 -22.38 -4.47
CA PHE A 458 -19.82 -22.44 -4.35
C PHE A 458 -19.38 -22.61 -2.91
N TYR A 459 -18.23 -23.26 -2.76
CA TYR A 459 -17.59 -23.50 -1.47
C TYR A 459 -16.08 -23.50 -1.66
N LYS A 460 -15.38 -22.71 -0.85
CA LYS A 460 -13.92 -22.54 -0.89
C LYS A 460 -13.38 -22.72 0.52
N ASP A 461 -12.41 -23.62 0.68
CA ASP A 461 -11.54 -23.65 1.86
C ASP A 461 -10.17 -23.09 1.47
N ILE A 462 -9.67 -22.18 2.29
CA ILE A 462 -8.38 -21.50 2.13
C ILE A 462 -7.50 -21.92 3.31
N PHE A 463 -6.30 -22.42 3.05
CA PHE A 463 -5.39 -22.94 4.06
C PHE A 463 -4.03 -22.27 3.97
N GLY A 464 -3.38 -22.14 5.12
CA GLY A 464 -2.04 -21.58 5.21
C GLY A 464 -2.01 -20.09 4.92
N LEU A 465 -3.09 -19.37 5.27
CA LEU A 465 -3.09 -17.91 5.26
C LEU A 465 -1.94 -17.39 6.13
N THR A 466 -1.31 -16.33 5.64
CA THR A 466 -0.13 -15.72 6.29
C THR A 466 -0.57 -14.90 7.50
N ASP A 467 0.08 -15.10 8.63
CA ASP A 467 -0.06 -14.30 9.86
C ASP A 467 1.33 -14.03 10.46
N THR A 468 1.39 -13.27 11.53
CA THR A 468 2.63 -12.87 12.22
C THR A 468 2.67 -13.42 13.64
N ARG A 469 3.87 -13.80 14.11
CA ARG A 469 4.09 -14.27 15.49
C ARG A 469 5.40 -13.72 16.07
N PRO A 470 5.47 -13.52 17.41
CA PRO A 470 6.70 -13.18 18.09
C PRO A 470 7.65 -14.40 18.18
N ILE A 471 8.94 -14.13 18.10
CA ILE A 471 10.04 -15.03 18.44
C ILE A 471 10.89 -14.32 19.48
N TYR A 472 10.95 -14.90 20.68
CA TYR A 472 11.71 -14.36 21.80
C TYR A 472 13.12 -14.96 21.79
N TRP A 473 14.15 -14.11 21.74
CA TRP A 473 15.54 -14.51 21.96
C TRP A 473 16.04 -14.12 23.37
N SER A 474 15.28 -13.30 24.10
CA SER A 474 15.49 -13.02 25.52
C SER A 474 14.15 -12.99 26.28
N VAL A 475 14.20 -12.78 27.60
CA VAL A 475 12.99 -12.64 28.43
C VAL A 475 12.20 -11.36 28.13
N SER A 476 12.82 -10.37 27.48
CA SER A 476 12.21 -9.07 27.17
C SER A 476 12.29 -8.71 25.68
N ASP A 477 13.20 -9.31 24.93
CA ASP A 477 13.50 -8.96 23.55
C ASP A 477 13.00 -10.02 22.59
N TRP A 478 12.35 -9.55 21.54
CA TRP A 478 11.72 -10.38 20.54
C TRP A 478 11.65 -9.67 19.19
N TYR A 479 11.53 -10.47 18.15
CA TYR A 479 11.19 -10.01 16.82
C TYR A 479 9.96 -10.74 16.31
N THR A 480 9.33 -10.19 15.28
CA THR A 480 8.16 -10.81 14.64
C THR A 480 8.59 -11.52 13.37
N THR A 481 8.01 -12.68 13.11
CA THR A 481 8.15 -13.35 11.81
C THR A 481 6.82 -13.79 11.24
N TYR A 482 6.79 -14.00 9.92
CA TYR A 482 5.63 -14.51 9.21
C TYR A 482 5.53 -16.03 9.35
N PHE A 483 4.31 -16.55 9.42
CA PHE A 483 4.07 -17.99 9.43
C PHE A 483 2.69 -18.34 8.85
N ASN A 484 2.54 -19.57 8.36
CA ASN A 484 1.25 -20.08 7.91
C ASN A 484 0.44 -20.58 9.11
N ALA A 485 -0.54 -19.80 9.54
CA ALA A 485 -1.29 -20.08 10.76
C ALA A 485 -2.79 -20.31 10.53
N ASP A 486 -3.30 -19.69 9.47
CA ASP A 486 -4.71 -19.35 9.38
C ASP A 486 -5.40 -20.14 8.25
N TYR A 487 -6.69 -20.34 8.43
CA TYR A 487 -7.58 -20.93 7.46
C TYR A 487 -8.81 -20.03 7.27
N GLY A 488 -9.23 -19.90 6.03
CA GLY A 488 -10.44 -19.21 5.64
C GLY A 488 -11.46 -20.16 5.02
N ARG A 489 -12.73 -19.81 5.12
CA ARG A 489 -13.83 -20.51 4.46
C ARG A 489 -14.79 -19.51 3.85
N VAL A 490 -15.11 -19.73 2.58
CA VAL A 490 -16.11 -18.94 1.85
C VAL A 490 -17.15 -19.88 1.28
N ARG A 491 -18.42 -19.60 1.51
CA ARG A 491 -19.52 -20.39 0.94
C ARG A 491 -20.69 -19.51 0.56
N GLY A 492 -21.40 -19.90 -0.48
CA GLY A 492 -22.49 -19.10 -0.96
C GLY A 492 -23.19 -19.68 -2.17
N PHE A 493 -24.11 -18.89 -2.71
CA PHE A 493 -24.74 -19.16 -3.98
C PHE A 493 -24.92 -17.86 -4.76
N GLU A 494 -24.95 -17.99 -6.08
CA GLU A 494 -25.25 -16.89 -6.99
C GLU A 494 -26.41 -17.26 -7.90
N LEU A 495 -27.23 -16.26 -8.19
CA LEU A 495 -28.31 -16.30 -9.15
C LEU A 495 -28.03 -15.25 -10.22
N SER A 496 -27.99 -15.67 -11.48
CA SER A 496 -27.83 -14.77 -12.62
C SER A 496 -29.04 -14.92 -13.54
N LEU A 497 -29.65 -13.80 -13.91
CA LEU A 497 -30.70 -13.71 -14.92
C LEU A 497 -30.16 -12.87 -16.07
N VAL A 498 -30.04 -13.49 -17.24
CA VAL A 498 -29.56 -12.82 -18.45
C VAL A 498 -30.69 -12.76 -19.47
N LYS A 499 -30.93 -11.55 -20.00
CA LYS A 499 -31.79 -11.32 -21.17
C LYS A 499 -31.00 -10.64 -22.28
N ARG A 500 -30.94 -11.23 -23.47
CA ARG A 500 -30.14 -10.74 -24.60
C ARG A 500 -30.96 -9.87 -25.57
N PRO A 501 -30.32 -8.94 -26.32
CA PRO A 501 -30.93 -8.28 -27.48
C PRO A 501 -31.40 -9.31 -28.53
N PRO A 502 -32.35 -8.96 -29.44
CA PRO A 502 -32.82 -7.61 -29.81
C PRO A 502 -34.13 -7.17 -29.15
N SER A 503 -34.50 -7.72 -27.99
CA SER A 503 -35.71 -7.26 -27.26
C SER A 503 -35.59 -5.78 -26.85
N TRP A 504 -36.73 -5.07 -26.78
CA TRP A 504 -36.84 -3.69 -26.29
C TRP A 504 -36.33 -3.49 -24.86
N PHE A 505 -36.26 -4.56 -24.06
CA PHE A 505 -35.60 -4.61 -22.75
C PHE A 505 -34.64 -5.80 -22.70
N TYR A 506 -33.39 -5.58 -22.33
CA TYR A 506 -32.34 -6.61 -22.20
C TYR A 506 -31.35 -6.20 -21.11
N GLY A 507 -30.56 -7.15 -20.61
CA GLY A 507 -29.67 -6.89 -19.51
C GLY A 507 -29.32 -8.13 -18.72
N GLU A 508 -28.66 -7.90 -17.59
CA GLU A 508 -28.22 -8.94 -16.68
C GLU A 508 -28.46 -8.48 -15.25
N VAL A 509 -28.92 -9.39 -14.41
CA VAL A 509 -29.11 -9.18 -12.97
C VAL A 509 -28.46 -10.33 -12.24
N ASN A 510 -27.59 -10.01 -11.30
CA ASN A 510 -26.85 -10.94 -10.48
C ASN A 510 -27.14 -10.68 -9.01
N TYR A 511 -27.34 -11.75 -8.27
CA TYR A 511 -27.46 -11.73 -6.82
C TYR A 511 -26.54 -12.79 -6.23
N THR A 512 -25.73 -12.41 -5.26
CA THR A 512 -24.85 -13.32 -4.55
C THR A 512 -25.15 -13.26 -3.06
N PHE A 513 -25.34 -14.44 -2.47
CA PHE A 513 -25.28 -14.64 -1.04
C PHE A 513 -23.94 -15.31 -0.73
N SER A 514 -23.13 -14.70 0.14
CA SER A 514 -21.81 -15.22 0.51
C SER A 514 -21.59 -15.08 2.01
N ILE A 515 -20.85 -16.01 2.61
CA ILE A 515 -20.32 -15.87 3.96
C ILE A 515 -18.85 -16.22 3.91
N ALA A 516 -18.00 -15.28 4.34
CA ALA A 516 -16.57 -15.42 4.46
C ALA A 516 -16.14 -15.35 5.93
N LYS A 517 -15.45 -16.39 6.40
CA LYS A 517 -14.93 -16.50 7.76
C LYS A 517 -13.47 -16.97 7.74
N GLY A 518 -12.70 -16.60 8.75
CA GLY A 518 -11.32 -17.03 8.95
C GLY A 518 -10.83 -16.65 10.35
N LYS A 519 -9.58 -16.96 10.69
CA LYS A 519 -9.03 -16.65 12.03
C LYS A 519 -8.44 -15.24 12.09
N ALA A 520 -7.80 -14.78 11.00
CA ALA A 520 -7.24 -13.45 10.86
C ALA A 520 -7.77 -12.77 9.58
N SER A 521 -8.03 -11.47 9.67
CA SER A 521 -8.45 -10.66 8.51
C SER A 521 -7.29 -9.88 7.88
N ALA A 522 -6.18 -9.75 8.60
CA ALA A 522 -4.96 -9.10 8.13
C ALA A 522 -3.72 -9.81 8.68
N VAL A 523 -2.64 -9.78 7.89
CA VAL A 523 -1.35 -10.40 8.27
C VAL A 523 -0.74 -9.73 9.51
N SER A 524 -1.03 -8.44 9.73
CA SER A 524 -0.58 -7.66 10.89
C SER A 524 -1.35 -7.96 12.18
N GLN A 525 -2.43 -8.76 12.13
CA GLN A 525 -3.27 -8.99 13.28
C GLN A 525 -2.51 -9.65 14.44
N GLY A 526 -1.67 -10.66 14.16
CA GLY A 526 -0.82 -11.29 15.18
C GLY A 526 0.14 -10.30 15.84
N TYR A 527 0.85 -9.51 15.04
CA TYR A 527 1.75 -8.44 15.50
C TYR A 527 1.03 -7.44 16.42
N LEU A 528 -0.10 -6.87 15.97
CA LEU A 528 -0.86 -5.88 16.74
C LEU A 528 -1.45 -6.49 18.02
N THR A 529 -1.87 -7.75 17.97
CA THR A 529 -2.40 -8.46 19.15
C THR A 529 -1.31 -8.67 20.19
N GLU A 530 -0.11 -9.07 19.79
CA GLU A 530 1.01 -9.25 20.71
C GLU A 530 1.48 -7.90 21.28
N TRP A 531 1.66 -6.89 20.43
CA TRP A 531 2.06 -5.54 20.83
C TRP A 531 1.11 -4.91 21.85
N SER A 532 -0.20 -5.14 21.71
CA SER A 532 -1.23 -4.70 22.66
C SER A 532 -1.38 -5.60 23.90
N GLY A 533 -0.59 -6.66 24.02
CA GLY A 533 -0.66 -7.64 25.11
C GLY A 533 -1.95 -8.50 25.08
N GLY A 534 -2.58 -8.62 23.92
CA GLY A 534 -3.81 -9.35 23.68
C GLY A 534 -3.62 -10.88 23.66
N ILE A 535 -4.71 -11.58 23.33
CA ILE A 535 -4.77 -13.03 23.16
C ILE A 535 -5.25 -13.27 21.74
N VAL A 536 -4.41 -13.94 20.94
CA VAL A 536 -4.75 -14.32 19.57
C VAL A 536 -5.95 -15.29 19.60
N PRO A 537 -7.08 -14.95 18.95
CA PRO A 537 -8.25 -15.83 18.90
C PRO A 537 -7.94 -17.20 18.29
N THR A 538 -8.56 -18.25 18.82
CA THR A 538 -8.39 -19.64 18.34
C THR A 538 -9.58 -20.15 17.51
N PHE A 539 -10.57 -19.30 17.26
CA PHE A 539 -11.79 -19.63 16.53
C PHE A 539 -11.97 -18.70 15.32
N GLU A 540 -12.82 -19.09 14.37
CA GLU A 540 -13.16 -18.27 13.20
C GLU A 540 -14.04 -17.08 13.57
N SER A 541 -13.72 -15.91 13.04
CA SER A 541 -14.58 -14.74 12.95
C SER A 541 -14.98 -14.47 11.50
N PHE A 542 -15.83 -13.48 11.25
CA PHE A 542 -16.02 -12.98 9.89
C PHE A 542 -14.73 -12.33 9.39
N LEU A 543 -14.51 -12.37 8.08
CA LEU A 543 -13.46 -11.59 7.43
C LEU A 543 -13.97 -10.16 7.19
N ASP A 544 -13.06 -9.20 7.12
CA ASP A 544 -13.36 -7.77 6.95
C ASP A 544 -14.08 -7.49 5.61
N TRP A 545 -13.67 -8.20 4.57
CA TRP A 545 -14.30 -8.18 3.25
C TRP A 545 -15.55 -9.07 3.13
N ASP A 546 -16.05 -9.66 4.24
CA ASP A 546 -17.33 -10.38 4.21
C ASP A 546 -18.48 -9.42 3.87
N GLN A 547 -19.19 -9.73 2.79
CA GLN A 547 -20.42 -9.04 2.40
C GLN A 547 -21.50 -10.08 2.13
N THR A 548 -22.49 -10.15 3.03
CA THR A 548 -23.46 -11.25 3.04
C THR A 548 -24.39 -11.26 1.83
N HIS A 549 -24.86 -10.09 1.41
CA HIS A 549 -25.74 -9.92 0.26
C HIS A 549 -25.11 -8.93 -0.70
N THR A 550 -24.96 -9.32 -1.96
CA THR A 550 -24.56 -8.39 -3.03
C THR A 550 -25.49 -8.54 -4.23
N PHE A 551 -25.77 -7.42 -4.87
CA PHE A 551 -26.64 -7.31 -6.02
C PHE A 551 -25.97 -6.41 -7.05
N SER A 552 -25.91 -6.87 -8.29
CA SER A 552 -25.48 -6.07 -9.42
C SER A 552 -26.43 -6.25 -10.59
N GLY A 553 -26.73 -5.18 -11.31
CA GLY A 553 -27.65 -5.22 -12.44
C GLY A 553 -27.26 -4.22 -13.51
N ASN A 554 -27.28 -4.67 -14.76
CA ASN A 554 -27.18 -3.81 -15.93
C ASN A 554 -28.44 -4.01 -16.78
N MET A 555 -29.32 -3.02 -16.81
CA MET A 555 -30.61 -3.09 -17.48
C MET A 555 -30.67 -2.05 -18.59
N ASN A 556 -31.00 -2.48 -19.79
CA ASN A 556 -31.03 -1.65 -20.99
C ASN A 556 -32.42 -1.66 -21.61
N PHE A 557 -32.88 -0.49 -22.00
CA PHE A 557 -34.12 -0.27 -22.72
C PHE A 557 -33.82 0.43 -24.04
N ARG A 558 -34.15 -0.19 -25.16
CA ARG A 558 -33.89 0.35 -26.50
C ARG A 558 -35.20 0.52 -27.27
N TYR A 559 -35.50 1.75 -27.67
CA TYR A 559 -36.69 2.08 -28.46
C TYR A 559 -36.47 3.32 -29.32
N ALA A 560 -36.78 3.24 -30.62
CA ALA A 560 -36.80 4.37 -31.54
C ALA A 560 -35.56 5.30 -31.49
N GLY A 561 -34.35 4.71 -31.47
CA GLY A 561 -33.09 5.47 -31.40
C GLY A 561 -32.66 5.87 -29.97
N PHE A 562 -33.55 5.75 -28.98
CA PHE A 562 -33.18 5.88 -27.57
C PHE A 562 -32.61 4.56 -27.03
N LEU A 563 -31.56 4.69 -26.21
CA LEU A 563 -31.03 3.66 -25.35
C LEU A 563 -30.94 4.24 -23.93
N THR A 564 -31.69 3.65 -23.01
CA THR A 564 -31.63 3.95 -21.58
C THR A 564 -30.99 2.77 -20.87
N SER A 565 -29.89 3.01 -20.16
CA SER A 565 -29.13 2.01 -19.42
C SER A 565 -29.14 2.36 -17.94
N PHE A 566 -29.51 1.40 -17.10
CA PHE A 566 -29.38 1.48 -15.64
C PHE A 566 -28.28 0.53 -15.20
N VAL A 567 -27.37 1.03 -14.37
CA VAL A 567 -26.38 0.21 -13.66
C VAL A 567 -26.67 0.32 -12.18
N VAL A 568 -27.04 -0.80 -11.56
CA VAL A 568 -27.37 -0.88 -10.14
C VAL A 568 -26.31 -1.71 -9.45
N SER A 569 -25.76 -1.21 -8.36
CA SER A 569 -24.97 -1.98 -7.40
C SER A 569 -25.55 -1.78 -6.01
N ALA A 570 -25.71 -2.85 -5.26
CA ALA A 570 -26.14 -2.79 -3.86
C ALA A 570 -25.51 -3.92 -3.06
N GLY A 571 -25.28 -3.68 -1.78
CA GLY A 571 -24.75 -4.68 -0.88
C GLY A 571 -25.16 -4.44 0.56
N SER A 572 -25.18 -5.49 1.37
CA SER A 572 -25.13 -5.34 2.82
C SER A 572 -23.84 -4.62 3.21
N GLY A 573 -23.76 -4.01 4.40
CA GLY A 573 -22.48 -3.44 4.82
C GLY A 573 -21.39 -4.49 4.97
N THR A 574 -20.15 -4.06 4.76
CA THR A 574 -18.95 -4.82 5.13
C THR A 574 -18.83 -4.89 6.65
N ARG A 575 -17.92 -5.74 7.14
CA ARG A 575 -17.74 -5.95 8.57
C ARG A 575 -16.76 -4.94 9.16
N TYR A 576 -16.93 -4.67 10.45
CA TYR A 576 -15.92 -3.97 11.24
C TYR A 576 -15.84 -4.56 12.65
N THR A 577 -14.68 -4.39 13.28
CA THR A 577 -14.42 -4.85 14.65
C THR A 577 -14.92 -3.80 15.62
N LYS A 578 -15.87 -4.17 16.48
CA LYS A 578 -16.31 -3.29 17.56
C LYS A 578 -15.14 -3.01 18.53
N PRO A 579 -14.89 -1.74 18.91
CA PRO A 579 -13.95 -1.42 19.98
C PRO A 579 -14.32 -2.16 21.26
N GLY A 580 -13.33 -2.75 21.93
CA GLY A 580 -13.58 -3.59 23.09
C GLY A 580 -12.47 -3.47 24.12
N GLN A 581 -12.86 -3.41 25.40
CA GLN A 581 -11.93 -3.51 26.51
C GLN A 581 -11.75 -4.98 26.90
N GLY A 582 -10.56 -5.52 26.69
CA GLY A 582 -10.22 -6.88 27.04
C GLY A 582 -9.04 -7.40 26.23
N ARG A 583 -8.37 -8.44 26.74
CA ARG A 583 -7.23 -9.05 26.04
C ARG A 583 -7.66 -9.86 24.81
N LEU A 584 -8.90 -10.35 24.75
CA LEU A 584 -9.44 -11.07 23.59
C LEU A 584 -10.39 -10.15 22.82
N ILE A 585 -9.95 -9.69 21.65
CA ILE A 585 -10.77 -8.91 20.72
C ILE A 585 -11.28 -9.86 19.63
N VAL A 586 -12.59 -9.86 19.41
CA VAL A 586 -13.22 -10.64 18.34
C VAL A 586 -13.45 -9.74 17.14
N ASN A 587 -12.76 -10.02 16.05
CA ASN A 587 -12.82 -9.19 14.86
C ASN A 587 -14.16 -9.31 14.12
N ASN A 588 -14.54 -8.23 13.44
CA ASN A 588 -15.64 -8.22 12.46
C ASN A 588 -16.99 -8.67 13.03
N THR A 589 -17.29 -8.22 14.24
CA THR A 589 -18.51 -8.57 14.99
C THR A 589 -19.73 -7.76 14.54
N GLU A 590 -19.51 -6.59 13.97
CA GLU A 590 -20.56 -5.66 13.53
C GLU A 590 -20.49 -5.41 12.01
N SER A 591 -21.50 -4.73 11.48
CA SER A 591 -21.58 -4.37 10.06
C SER A 591 -21.82 -2.88 9.88
N LEU A 592 -21.18 -2.32 8.86
CA LEU A 592 -21.49 -0.98 8.37
C LEU A 592 -22.91 -0.91 7.77
N PRO A 593 -23.44 0.29 7.51
CA PRO A 593 -24.70 0.44 6.80
C PRO A 593 -24.65 -0.14 5.38
N PRO A 594 -25.76 -0.68 4.85
CA PRO A 594 -25.80 -1.22 3.49
C PRO A 594 -25.61 -0.12 2.46
N THR A 595 -24.93 -0.43 1.35
CA THR A 595 -24.69 0.51 0.25
C THR A 595 -25.56 0.19 -0.97
N ALA A 596 -25.94 1.21 -1.73
CA ALA A 596 -26.64 1.08 -3.00
C ALA A 596 -26.41 2.31 -3.87
N ARG A 597 -26.10 2.06 -5.13
CA ARG A 597 -25.90 3.08 -6.16
C ARG A 597 -26.66 2.69 -7.41
N THR A 598 -27.29 3.66 -8.03
CA THR A 598 -27.93 3.49 -9.34
C THR A 598 -27.47 4.60 -10.25
N ASP A 599 -26.85 4.20 -11.36
CA ASP A 599 -26.41 5.10 -12.41
C ASP A 599 -27.33 4.93 -13.62
N LEU A 600 -27.61 6.04 -14.30
CA LEU A 600 -28.48 6.11 -15.45
C LEU A 600 -27.71 6.73 -16.62
N ARG A 601 -27.72 6.07 -17.76
CA ARG A 601 -27.30 6.66 -19.03
C ARG A 601 -28.45 6.64 -20.02
N ILE A 602 -28.83 7.80 -20.55
CA ILE A 602 -29.79 7.93 -21.65
C ILE A 602 -29.04 8.44 -22.86
N SER A 603 -29.15 7.77 -24.00
CA SER A 603 -28.60 8.24 -25.27
C SER A 603 -29.63 8.18 -26.38
N TYR A 604 -29.64 9.19 -27.25
CA TYR A 604 -30.40 9.23 -28.49
C TYR A 604 -29.44 9.26 -29.67
N THR A 605 -29.51 8.25 -30.54
CA THR A 605 -28.71 8.18 -31.76
C THR A 605 -29.57 8.44 -32.98
N GLN A 606 -29.19 9.44 -33.76
CA GLN A 606 -29.81 9.78 -35.04
C GLN A 606 -28.81 9.53 -36.17
N ASN A 607 -29.21 8.72 -37.14
CA ASN A 607 -28.45 8.59 -38.37
C ASN A 607 -28.60 9.87 -39.21
N MET A 608 -27.46 10.43 -39.64
CA MET A 608 -27.37 11.64 -40.46
C MET A 608 -26.59 11.35 -41.76
N GLY A 609 -26.84 10.19 -42.39
CA GLY A 609 -26.15 9.76 -43.61
C GLY A 609 -24.89 8.94 -43.31
N PRO A 610 -23.67 9.40 -43.69
CA PRO A 610 -22.43 8.69 -43.36
C PRO A 610 -22.04 8.82 -41.89
N THR A 611 -22.68 9.72 -41.15
CA THR A 611 -22.35 10.00 -39.75
C THR A 611 -23.53 9.68 -38.84
N ASP A 612 -23.27 9.02 -37.73
CA ASP A 612 -24.21 8.86 -36.63
C ASP A 612 -23.93 9.90 -35.55
N ALA A 613 -24.92 10.73 -35.23
CA ALA A 613 -24.85 11.67 -34.12
C ALA A 613 -25.56 11.09 -32.90
N THR A 614 -24.86 11.03 -31.76
CA THR A 614 -25.42 10.54 -30.49
C THR A 614 -25.36 11.64 -29.45
N VAL A 615 -26.51 12.01 -28.91
CA VAL A 615 -26.61 12.86 -27.72
C VAL A 615 -26.82 11.95 -26.52
N PHE A 616 -26.08 12.15 -25.43
CA PHE A 616 -26.25 11.36 -24.21
C PHE A 616 -26.24 12.21 -22.94
N MET A 617 -26.90 11.69 -21.93
CA MET A 617 -26.82 12.12 -20.54
C MET A 617 -26.41 10.91 -19.70
N LEU A 618 -25.41 11.08 -18.84
CA LEU A 618 -25.05 10.17 -17.77
C LEU A 618 -25.35 10.86 -16.44
N ALA A 619 -26.10 10.20 -15.57
CA ALA A 619 -26.37 10.61 -14.21
C ALA A 619 -25.89 9.50 -13.27
N THR A 620 -24.88 9.77 -12.45
CA THR A 620 -24.41 8.82 -11.42
C THR A 620 -25.21 9.03 -10.14
N ASN A 621 -25.39 7.96 -9.36
CA ASN A 621 -26.09 7.99 -8.06
C ASN A 621 -27.42 8.78 -8.12
N ILE A 622 -28.33 8.39 -9.01
CA ILE A 622 -29.54 9.18 -9.33
C ILE A 622 -30.48 9.40 -8.13
N PHE A 623 -30.37 8.56 -7.10
CA PHE A 623 -31.14 8.66 -5.86
C PHE A 623 -30.43 9.50 -4.78
N ASP A 624 -29.25 10.03 -5.08
CA ASP A 624 -28.44 10.85 -4.18
C ASP A 624 -28.22 10.20 -2.81
N ARG A 625 -27.99 8.88 -2.83
CA ARG A 625 -27.82 8.09 -1.61
C ARG A 625 -26.38 8.26 -1.11
N THR A 626 -26.23 8.70 0.14
CA THR A 626 -24.95 8.66 0.84
C THR A 626 -24.59 7.21 1.15
N ASN A 627 -23.45 6.75 0.61
CA ASN A 627 -22.93 5.41 0.85
C ASN A 627 -21.61 5.53 1.60
N ILE A 628 -21.56 4.96 2.81
CA ILE A 628 -20.35 4.89 3.63
C ILE A 628 -19.50 3.75 3.06
N LEU A 629 -18.31 4.06 2.54
CA LEU A 629 -17.37 3.09 1.97
C LEU A 629 -16.40 2.56 3.02
N ASN A 630 -15.99 3.42 3.95
CA ASN A 630 -15.15 3.08 5.08
C ASN A 630 -15.48 4.00 6.27
N VAL A 631 -14.81 3.81 7.40
CA VAL A 631 -14.87 4.73 8.55
C VAL A 631 -13.46 5.22 8.85
N SER A 632 -13.31 6.51 9.15
CA SER A 632 -11.99 7.11 9.42
C SER A 632 -11.40 6.60 10.75
N ASP A 633 -12.22 6.59 11.80
CA ASP A 633 -11.87 6.04 13.11
C ASP A 633 -13.02 5.15 13.62
N ILE A 634 -12.71 3.87 13.86
CA ILE A 634 -13.69 2.87 14.30
C ILE A 634 -14.15 3.12 15.74
N GLU A 635 -13.28 3.59 16.62
CA GLU A 635 -13.60 3.90 18.02
C GLU A 635 -14.54 5.10 18.09
N TRP A 636 -14.20 6.17 17.39
CA TRP A 636 -15.04 7.35 17.24
C TRP A 636 -16.41 6.97 16.65
N TYR A 637 -16.40 6.21 15.56
CA TYR A 637 -17.59 5.77 14.88
C TYR A 637 -18.54 5.00 15.81
N ASP A 638 -18.05 3.98 16.52
CA ASP A 638 -18.91 3.11 17.33
C ASP A 638 -19.56 3.88 18.50
N VAL A 639 -18.81 4.77 19.17
CA VAL A 639 -19.31 5.57 20.29
C VAL A 639 -20.43 6.51 19.86
N TYR A 640 -20.15 7.39 18.90
CA TYR A 640 -21.11 8.43 18.53
C TYR A 640 -22.27 7.90 17.69
N ARG A 641 -22.06 6.85 16.88
CA ARG A 641 -23.18 6.11 16.25
C ARG A 641 -24.12 5.56 17.33
N THR A 642 -23.57 4.98 18.40
CA THR A 642 -24.38 4.44 19.49
C THR A 642 -25.21 5.53 20.17
N TYR A 643 -24.65 6.70 20.45
CA TYR A 643 -25.40 7.83 21.01
C TYR A 643 -26.49 8.34 20.05
N ASN A 644 -26.16 8.47 18.76
CA ASN A 644 -27.12 8.85 17.72
C ASN A 644 -28.29 7.86 17.63
N ASP A 645 -28.01 6.56 17.71
CA ASP A 645 -29.03 5.52 17.66
C ASP A 645 -29.87 5.47 18.94
N GLN A 646 -29.27 5.69 20.11
CA GLN A 646 -29.98 5.81 21.40
C GLN A 646 -30.90 7.03 21.44
N TYR A 647 -30.50 8.16 20.87
CA TYR A 647 -31.39 9.30 20.72
C TYR A 647 -32.53 9.00 19.74
N LYS A 648 -32.22 8.46 18.55
CA LYS A 648 -33.23 8.12 17.53
C LYS A 648 -34.26 7.09 18.01
N ASN A 649 -33.85 6.15 18.86
CA ASN A 649 -34.74 5.12 19.40
C ASN A 649 -35.47 5.56 20.70
N GLY A 650 -35.18 6.77 21.19
CA GLY A 650 -35.81 7.36 22.38
C GLY A 650 -35.26 6.90 23.72
N SER A 651 -34.09 6.22 23.74
CA SER A 651 -33.40 5.86 24.98
C SER A 651 -32.73 7.04 25.67
N LEU A 652 -32.34 8.07 24.90
CA LEU A 652 -31.84 9.34 25.41
C LEU A 652 -32.85 10.46 25.15
N THR A 653 -33.04 11.33 26.13
CA THR A 653 -33.69 12.62 25.92
C THR A 653 -32.78 13.56 25.10
N TYR A 654 -33.33 14.64 24.55
CA TYR A 654 -32.54 15.60 23.78
C TYR A 654 -31.43 16.25 24.63
N ASP A 655 -31.73 16.58 25.88
CA ASP A 655 -30.75 17.19 26.80
C ASP A 655 -29.62 16.21 27.17
N GLU A 656 -29.95 14.94 27.41
CA GLU A 656 -28.95 13.88 27.65
C GLU A 656 -28.10 13.62 26.41
N TYR A 657 -28.70 13.69 25.22
CA TYR A 657 -27.99 13.55 23.96
C TYR A 657 -27.01 14.71 23.74
N LEU A 658 -27.46 15.97 23.88
CA LEU A 658 -26.57 17.14 23.76
C LEU A 658 -25.39 17.07 24.73
N ALA A 659 -25.60 16.65 25.99
CA ALA A 659 -24.51 16.48 26.95
C ALA A 659 -23.38 15.52 26.48
N LEU A 660 -23.66 14.64 25.51
CA LEU A 660 -22.68 13.72 24.93
C LEU A 660 -22.10 14.21 23.60
N VAL A 661 -22.85 15.02 22.85
CA VAL A 661 -22.49 15.37 21.46
C VAL A 661 -22.31 16.86 21.17
N ASP A 662 -22.47 17.72 22.16
CA ASP A 662 -22.27 19.17 22.06
C ASP A 662 -21.05 19.53 22.93
N SER A 663 -19.85 19.55 22.32
CA SER A 663 -18.62 19.84 23.07
C SER A 663 -18.45 21.34 23.38
N ASP A 664 -18.95 22.22 22.51
CA ASP A 664 -18.81 23.68 22.64
C ASP A 664 -19.98 24.33 23.40
N ASN A 665 -21.00 23.54 23.72
CA ASN A 665 -22.18 23.90 24.49
C ASN A 665 -23.00 25.02 23.82
N ASP A 666 -23.06 25.03 22.48
CA ASP A 666 -23.84 25.97 21.66
C ASP A 666 -25.34 25.61 21.56
N GLY A 667 -25.73 24.47 22.12
CA GLY A 667 -27.09 23.93 22.12
C GLY A 667 -27.43 23.08 20.90
N LYS A 668 -26.43 22.72 20.08
CA LYS A 668 -26.55 21.85 18.91
C LYS A 668 -25.50 20.75 18.96
N PRO A 669 -25.80 19.59 18.37
CA PRO A 669 -24.82 18.51 18.30
C PRO A 669 -23.71 18.85 17.28
N ASP A 670 -22.46 18.56 17.64
CA ASP A 670 -21.29 18.75 16.79
C ASP A 670 -21.41 17.94 15.48
N TYR A 671 -20.95 18.52 14.37
CA TYR A 671 -21.10 17.88 13.05
C TYR A 671 -20.36 16.54 12.96
N ASN A 672 -19.14 16.44 13.49
CA ASN A 672 -18.32 15.22 13.51
C ASN A 672 -18.90 14.10 14.41
N LYS A 673 -19.79 14.43 15.35
CA LYS A 673 -20.48 13.45 16.20
C LYS A 673 -21.83 13.03 15.63
N THR A 674 -22.46 13.87 14.81
CA THR A 674 -23.65 13.50 14.02
C THR A 674 -23.31 12.73 12.75
N HIS A 675 -22.09 12.87 12.22
CA HIS A 675 -21.52 12.14 11.08
C HIS A 675 -20.24 11.40 11.50
N PRO A 676 -20.33 10.47 12.46
CA PRO A 676 -19.16 9.90 13.11
C PRO A 676 -18.32 8.99 12.19
N GLU A 677 -18.83 8.61 11.02
CA GLU A 677 -18.06 7.90 9.99
C GLU A 677 -16.87 8.70 9.46
N MET A 678 -16.93 10.03 9.52
CA MET A 678 -15.86 10.93 9.05
C MET A 678 -14.73 11.09 10.07
N GLY A 679 -14.87 10.51 11.27
CA GLY A 679 -13.92 10.68 12.37
C GLY A 679 -13.97 12.06 13.00
N SER A 680 -13.02 12.35 13.91
CA SER A 680 -12.89 13.67 14.56
C SER A 680 -12.61 14.77 13.54
N ASP A 681 -11.85 14.45 12.49
CA ASP A 681 -11.24 15.39 11.55
C ASP A 681 -12.09 15.62 10.29
N LEU A 682 -13.30 15.06 10.26
CA LEU A 682 -14.27 15.25 9.17
C LEU A 682 -13.74 14.83 7.78
N ASP A 683 -13.05 13.68 7.69
CA ASP A 683 -12.58 13.15 6.41
C ASP A 683 -13.77 12.83 5.47
N PRO A 684 -13.95 13.56 4.36
CA PRO A 684 -15.06 13.35 3.44
C PRO A 684 -14.83 12.15 2.49
N SER A 685 -13.62 11.61 2.41
CA SER A 685 -13.25 10.51 1.52
C SER A 685 -13.93 9.18 1.87
N VAL A 686 -14.50 9.09 3.08
CA VAL A 686 -15.24 7.93 3.59
C VAL A 686 -16.53 7.65 2.82
N TYR A 687 -17.07 8.64 2.10
CA TYR A 687 -18.30 8.51 1.32
C TYR A 687 -18.02 8.20 -0.16
N ALA A 688 -18.95 7.47 -0.77
CA ALA A 688 -19.00 7.35 -2.21
C ALA A 688 -19.35 8.69 -2.88
N ASP A 689 -18.89 8.85 -4.12
CA ASP A 689 -19.26 9.97 -4.97
C ASP A 689 -20.77 10.27 -4.95
N GLY A 690 -21.08 11.54 -4.74
CA GLY A 690 -22.43 12.08 -4.89
C GLY A 690 -22.93 12.03 -6.34
N ARG A 691 -24.15 12.53 -6.53
CA ARG A 691 -24.77 12.59 -7.85
C ARG A 691 -24.02 13.52 -8.80
N ARG A 692 -23.63 13.02 -9.97
CA ARG A 692 -22.99 13.81 -11.03
C ARG A 692 -23.78 13.68 -12.33
N PHE A 693 -23.88 14.77 -13.08
CA PHE A 693 -24.49 14.79 -14.40
C PHE A 693 -23.45 15.12 -15.46
N GLN A 694 -23.40 14.33 -16.52
CA GLN A 694 -22.60 14.57 -17.70
C GLN A 694 -23.51 14.55 -18.92
N VAL A 695 -23.44 15.59 -19.74
CA VAL A 695 -24.12 15.65 -21.03
C VAL A 695 -23.05 15.73 -22.11
N GLY A 696 -23.20 14.94 -23.17
CA GLY A 696 -22.22 14.89 -24.25
C GLY A 696 -22.86 14.63 -25.59
N VAL A 697 -22.12 14.99 -26.63
CA VAL A 697 -22.46 14.70 -28.02
C VAL A 697 -21.28 13.95 -28.64
N SER A 698 -21.56 12.86 -29.35
CA SER A 698 -20.57 12.04 -30.04
C SER A 698 -20.95 11.89 -31.51
N PHE A 699 -19.96 11.97 -32.38
CA PHE A 699 -20.11 11.74 -33.82
C PHE A 699 -19.28 10.51 -34.20
N SER A 700 -19.90 9.54 -34.89
CA SER A 700 -19.22 8.39 -35.47
C SER A 700 -19.27 8.51 -36.99
N PHE A 701 -18.12 8.44 -37.65
CA PHE A 701 -17.96 8.59 -39.11
C PHE A 701 -17.71 7.25 -39.80
#